data_AF-A0A0S8GVG9-F1
#
_entry.id   AF-A0A0S8GVG9-F1
#
_cell.length_a   1.000
_cell.length_b   1.000
_cell.length_c   1.000
_cell.angle_alpha   90.00
_cell.angle_beta   90.00
_cell.angle_gamma   90.00
#
_symmetry.space_group_name_H-M   'P 1'
#
loop_
_entity.id
_entity.type
_entity.pdbx_description
1 polymer ?
#
loop_
_entity_poly.entity_id
_entity_poly.type
_entity_poly.pdbx_seq_one_letter_code
_entity_poly.pdbx_strand_id
1 'polypeptide(L)'
;MQANGGTLVLNSGTYDNTSGTIQALSGSKVQIIGNATISGGTISGTGSGVIEIQDKSLLSNLTLQGNLEIPNARRGDLVGLIVNNGVLKINGTINNTLLVIRGDTTLTGSGQLVLSDAAVNYVTGLLNTYRLTNAADHSIRGSHGLGNNSMALTNQGLIEANQLHPLYIDPTNNQTVINSGIMQANGGTLVLNSGTYDNSSGTIQALSGSKVQIVGNAAISGGTISGTGSGVIEIQDNSLLSNLTLQGNLEIPNARRGDLVGRIVNNGVLKLNGTVNNTLLIIRGDTTLTGDGELVLSDAAINYVYGAANTYCLTNAADHTIRGSHGLGNNNMALTNYGLIQADQSKPLYIDPTDNQTVFNYGTMQASGKGTLNFNYGLYENSGTIAAHRGGTVNVPATVILTNYNAAADTLTGGNWQVLADPNITTLNLVDRPIVINAAAITLSGPNSVFNAVNPLQNNQGAFHLLNGRNFTTAADLHNYGTIRVGPGSHLTINGDYYDAAGALVQIDGDLTLTDPNITITGALGGNGSVNNPVYITAAAYLSPGDSTGILTCQELTLADDAVYVYEVSQTQSDRVMVTGDLNFGTTAVLNVVQFGSFEPLTGDYVLFEVGSAIDTLPDWTINLPVGWTSDGLYRDGNQIILANLNSPQTFTGDLNWDHKVNVLDLAHFASHWLERNCSELNDYCSRCDILIDGTVNFHDYTLLASYWLR
;
A
#
# COMPACT_ATOMS: atom_id res chain seq x y z
N MET A 1 -37.67 -52.11 9.59
CA MET A 1 -36.96 -53.15 10.38
C MET A 1 -36.34 -52.49 11.60
N GLN A 2 -36.27 -53.16 12.75
CA GLN A 2 -35.81 -52.54 14.00
C GLN A 2 -34.99 -53.50 14.85
N ALA A 3 -33.87 -53.00 15.40
CA ALA A 3 -33.15 -53.62 16.50
C ALA A 3 -33.49 -52.88 17.82
N ASN A 4 -33.83 -53.64 18.86
CA ASN A 4 -34.14 -53.13 20.20
C ASN A 4 -33.49 -54.04 21.27
N GLY A 5 -32.38 -53.59 21.85
CA GLY A 5 -31.59 -54.34 22.83
C GLY A 5 -30.72 -55.46 22.23
N GLY A 6 -30.65 -55.58 20.89
CA GLY A 6 -29.89 -56.64 20.21
C GLY A 6 -29.31 -56.20 18.87
N THR A 7 -28.82 -57.18 18.09
CA THR A 7 -28.27 -56.95 16.74
C THR A 7 -29.22 -57.48 15.67
N LEU A 8 -29.63 -56.63 14.73
CA LEU A 8 -30.27 -57.04 13.48
C LEU A 8 -29.22 -57.13 12.37
N VAL A 9 -29.14 -58.26 11.66
CA VAL A 9 -28.19 -58.46 10.57
C VAL A 9 -28.93 -58.54 9.23
N LEU A 10 -28.59 -57.66 8.30
CA LEU A 10 -29.00 -57.67 6.91
C LEU A 10 -27.84 -58.24 6.09
N ASN A 11 -27.93 -59.52 5.70
CA ASN A 11 -26.85 -60.25 5.06
C ASN A 11 -27.21 -60.61 3.62
N SER A 12 -26.46 -60.03 2.67
CA SER A 12 -26.64 -60.23 1.23
C SER A 12 -28.02 -59.79 0.70
N GLY A 13 -28.17 -59.74 -0.62
CA GLY A 13 -29.45 -59.43 -1.27
C GLY A 13 -29.75 -57.94 -1.44
N THR A 14 -30.95 -57.65 -1.96
CA THR A 14 -31.44 -56.29 -2.21
C THR A 14 -32.65 -56.02 -1.34
N TYR A 15 -32.61 -54.91 -0.60
CA TYR A 15 -33.64 -54.45 0.30
C TYR A 15 -34.18 -53.12 -0.21
N ASP A 16 -35.42 -53.12 -0.68
CA ASP A 16 -36.16 -51.89 -0.96
C ASP A 16 -36.74 -51.36 0.35
N ASN A 17 -36.29 -50.19 0.76
CA ASN A 17 -36.70 -49.48 1.96
C ASN A 17 -37.42 -48.17 1.61
N THR A 18 -37.87 -47.93 0.38
CA THR A 18 -38.39 -46.63 -0.11
C THR A 18 -39.42 -45.95 0.80
N SER A 19 -40.28 -46.72 1.47
CA SER A 19 -41.28 -46.20 2.44
C SER A 19 -41.02 -46.64 3.89
N GLY A 20 -39.89 -47.28 4.11
CA GLY A 20 -39.54 -47.95 5.36
C GLY A 20 -38.56 -47.16 6.20
N THR A 21 -38.42 -47.64 7.44
CA THR A 21 -37.33 -47.27 8.34
C THR A 21 -36.57 -48.52 8.78
N ILE A 22 -35.25 -48.51 8.63
CA ILE A 22 -34.35 -49.49 9.27
C ILE A 22 -33.69 -48.78 10.44
N GLN A 23 -33.95 -49.22 11.67
CA GLN A 23 -33.48 -48.52 12.86
C GLN A 23 -32.78 -49.39 13.90
N ALA A 24 -31.72 -48.84 14.48
CA ALA A 24 -31.12 -49.28 15.72
C ALA A 24 -31.58 -48.34 16.85
N LEU A 25 -32.35 -48.88 17.81
CA LEU A 25 -32.65 -48.14 19.03
C LEU A 25 -31.42 -48.03 19.93
N SER A 26 -31.46 -47.14 20.93
CA SER A 26 -30.37 -46.99 21.90
C SER A 26 -29.90 -48.34 22.46
N GLY A 27 -28.58 -48.56 22.47
CA GLY A 27 -27.96 -49.82 22.88
C GLY A 27 -28.11 -50.99 21.90
N SER A 28 -28.66 -50.76 20.70
CA SER A 28 -28.88 -51.79 19.67
C SER A 28 -27.95 -51.60 18.48
N LYS A 29 -27.83 -52.62 17.63
CA LYS A 29 -27.02 -52.58 16.41
C LYS A 29 -27.80 -53.08 15.20
N VAL A 30 -27.61 -52.44 14.05
CA VAL A 30 -27.95 -53.02 12.74
C VAL A 30 -26.65 -53.24 11.97
N GLN A 31 -26.42 -54.43 11.43
CA GLN A 31 -25.25 -54.72 10.58
C GLN A 31 -25.71 -54.99 9.14
N ILE A 32 -25.11 -54.31 8.18
CA ILE A 32 -25.37 -54.48 6.74
C ILE A 32 -24.11 -55.09 6.13
N ILE A 33 -24.20 -56.37 5.75
CA ILE A 33 -23.05 -57.22 5.41
C ILE A 33 -23.32 -58.07 4.16
N GLY A 34 -22.28 -58.76 3.67
CA GLY A 34 -22.42 -59.70 2.55
C GLY A 34 -22.75 -59.06 1.20
N ASN A 35 -22.27 -57.84 0.93
CA ASN A 35 -22.61 -57.06 -0.27
C ASN A 35 -24.13 -56.77 -0.40
N ALA A 36 -24.83 -56.60 0.71
CA ALA A 36 -26.24 -56.21 0.69
C ALA A 36 -26.44 -54.83 0.03
N THR A 37 -27.56 -54.63 -0.65
CA THR A 37 -27.95 -53.33 -1.21
C THR A 37 -29.21 -52.83 -0.52
N ILE A 38 -29.16 -51.62 0.06
CA ILE A 38 -30.33 -50.94 0.64
C ILE A 38 -30.66 -49.73 -0.25
N SER A 39 -31.91 -49.61 -0.69
CA SER A 39 -32.37 -48.48 -1.51
C SER A 39 -33.56 -47.79 -0.85
N GLY A 40 -33.54 -46.45 -0.77
CA GLY A 40 -34.70 -45.66 -0.35
C GLY A 40 -34.94 -45.59 1.17
N GLY A 41 -35.88 -44.70 1.54
CA GLY A 41 -36.40 -44.52 2.89
C GLY A 41 -35.41 -44.01 3.92
N THR A 42 -35.69 -44.30 5.19
CA THR A 42 -34.87 -43.84 6.32
C THR A 42 -34.05 -44.98 6.93
N ILE A 43 -32.79 -44.69 7.26
CA ILE A 43 -32.00 -45.49 8.18
C ILE A 43 -31.70 -44.65 9.42
N SER A 44 -31.84 -45.23 10.63
CA SER A 44 -31.67 -44.46 11.85
C SER A 44 -30.97 -45.17 13.00
N GLY A 45 -29.88 -44.57 13.50
CA GLY A 45 -29.23 -44.96 14.76
C GLY A 45 -29.60 -43.97 15.85
N THR A 46 -30.52 -44.31 16.74
CA THR A 46 -31.03 -43.40 17.78
C THR A 46 -30.30 -43.57 19.10
N GLY A 47 -29.99 -42.49 19.81
CA GLY A 47 -29.21 -42.54 21.06
C GLY A 47 -27.84 -43.18 20.83
N SER A 48 -27.52 -44.25 21.57
CA SER A 48 -26.31 -45.05 21.36
C SER A 48 -26.48 -46.18 20.32
N GLY A 49 -27.62 -46.26 19.64
CA GLY A 49 -27.86 -47.22 18.57
C GLY A 49 -27.00 -46.93 17.34
N VAL A 50 -26.40 -47.97 16.77
CA VAL A 50 -25.45 -47.84 15.64
C VAL A 50 -25.87 -48.73 14.48
N ILE A 51 -25.84 -48.19 13.26
CA ILE A 51 -25.89 -48.97 12.04
C ILE A 51 -24.46 -49.13 11.51
N GLU A 52 -24.03 -50.35 11.19
CA GLU A 52 -22.73 -50.65 10.59
C GLU A 52 -22.89 -51.11 9.16
N ILE A 53 -22.10 -50.55 8.24
CA ILE A 53 -22.00 -51.02 6.86
C ILE A 53 -20.64 -51.65 6.60
N GLN A 54 -20.64 -52.85 6.03
CA GLN A 54 -19.46 -53.67 5.81
C GLN A 54 -19.56 -54.43 4.50
N ASP A 55 -18.48 -55.16 4.15
CA ASP A 55 -18.43 -56.10 3.03
C ASP A 55 -18.93 -55.53 1.69
N LYS A 56 -18.55 -54.28 1.38
CA LYS A 56 -18.92 -53.56 0.13
C LYS A 56 -20.44 -53.41 -0.07
N SER A 57 -21.20 -53.50 1.02
CA SER A 57 -22.64 -53.25 0.98
C SER A 57 -22.92 -51.82 0.50
N LEU A 58 -23.99 -51.64 -0.26
CA LEU A 58 -24.32 -50.41 -0.97
C LEU A 58 -25.58 -49.77 -0.38
N LEU A 59 -25.51 -48.47 -0.07
CA LEU A 59 -26.68 -47.65 0.25
C LEU A 59 -26.98 -46.68 -0.89
N SER A 60 -28.25 -46.56 -1.26
CA SER A 60 -28.70 -45.75 -2.39
C SER A 60 -29.93 -44.92 -2.04
N ASN A 61 -29.93 -43.65 -2.43
CA ASN A 61 -31.12 -42.77 -2.45
C ASN A 61 -31.91 -42.74 -1.12
N LEU A 62 -31.23 -42.56 0.02
CA LEU A 62 -31.84 -42.69 1.35
C LEU A 62 -31.65 -41.46 2.25
N THR A 63 -32.38 -41.45 3.36
CA THR A 63 -32.20 -40.51 4.47
C THR A 63 -31.53 -41.20 5.65
N LEU A 64 -30.43 -40.64 6.15
CA LEU A 64 -29.78 -41.06 7.40
C LEU A 64 -30.19 -40.12 8.54
N GLN A 65 -30.71 -40.68 9.63
CA GLN A 65 -30.99 -39.97 10.88
C GLN A 65 -30.19 -40.61 12.03
N GLY A 66 -29.22 -39.90 12.59
CA GLY A 66 -28.35 -40.45 13.65
C GLY A 66 -27.14 -41.21 13.13
N ASN A 67 -26.69 -42.25 13.84
CA ASN A 67 -25.35 -42.84 13.64
C ASN A 67 -25.30 -44.00 12.62
N LEU A 68 -24.46 -43.84 11.60
CA LEU A 68 -24.02 -44.89 10.67
C LEU A 68 -22.49 -44.97 10.68
N GLU A 69 -21.93 -46.17 10.72
CA GLU A 69 -20.49 -46.40 10.83
C GLU A 69 -19.96 -47.40 9.80
N ILE A 70 -18.75 -47.14 9.30
CA ILE A 70 -17.90 -48.11 8.62
C ILE A 70 -16.81 -48.52 9.61
N PRO A 71 -16.87 -49.73 10.20
CA PRO A 71 -15.87 -50.18 11.17
C PRO A 71 -14.47 -50.33 10.57
N ASN A 72 -13.44 -50.35 11.43
CA ASN A 72 -12.06 -50.57 11.00
C ASN A 72 -11.91 -51.81 10.11
N ALA A 73 -11.08 -51.71 9.08
CA ALA A 73 -10.83 -52.76 8.09
C ALA A 73 -12.09 -53.19 7.31
N ARG A 74 -13.06 -52.29 7.14
CA ARG A 74 -14.28 -52.53 6.36
C ARG A 74 -14.43 -51.53 5.22
N ARG A 75 -15.33 -51.88 4.31
CA ARG A 75 -15.74 -51.07 3.18
C ARG A 75 -17.26 -50.96 3.14
N GLY A 76 -17.77 -49.74 3.00
CA GLY A 76 -19.14 -49.43 2.67
C GLY A 76 -19.23 -48.59 1.40
N ASP A 77 -20.32 -48.72 0.66
CA ASP A 77 -20.46 -48.09 -0.65
C ASP A 77 -21.72 -47.19 -0.67
N LEU A 78 -21.64 -46.05 -1.37
CA LEU A 78 -22.76 -45.12 -1.56
C LEU A 78 -23.00 -44.81 -3.04
N VAL A 79 -24.25 -44.49 -3.38
CA VAL A 79 -24.65 -43.95 -4.68
C VAL A 79 -25.90 -43.07 -4.57
N GLY A 80 -26.02 -42.05 -5.43
CA GLY A 80 -27.23 -41.23 -5.54
C GLY A 80 -27.37 -40.20 -4.42
N LEU A 81 -28.61 -39.86 -4.08
CA LEU A 81 -28.90 -38.82 -3.08
C LEU A 81 -28.91 -39.41 -1.67
N ILE A 82 -27.98 -38.98 -0.81
CA ILE A 82 -27.93 -39.37 0.59
C ILE A 82 -28.24 -38.13 1.43
N VAL A 83 -29.46 -38.06 1.96
CA VAL A 83 -29.87 -37.00 2.91
C VAL A 83 -29.36 -37.40 4.30
N ASN A 84 -28.15 -36.96 4.64
CA ASN A 84 -27.54 -37.18 5.94
C ASN A 84 -27.93 -36.05 6.91
N ASN A 85 -28.81 -36.35 7.85
CA ASN A 85 -29.15 -35.48 8.98
C ASN A 85 -28.50 -35.97 10.30
N GLY A 86 -27.56 -36.91 10.21
CA GLY A 86 -26.88 -37.53 11.34
C GLY A 86 -25.36 -37.53 11.18
N VAL A 87 -24.73 -38.61 11.62
CA VAL A 87 -23.28 -38.81 11.50
C VAL A 87 -23.02 -40.11 10.74
N LEU A 88 -22.42 -39.98 9.57
CA LEU A 88 -21.77 -41.09 8.87
C LEU A 88 -20.30 -41.10 9.27
N LYS A 89 -19.82 -42.17 9.90
CA LYS A 89 -18.47 -42.24 10.43
C LYS A 89 -17.62 -43.30 9.73
N ILE A 90 -16.40 -42.96 9.39
CA ILE A 90 -15.36 -43.92 8.94
C ILE A 90 -14.42 -44.13 10.12
N ASN A 91 -14.50 -45.31 10.74
CA ASN A 91 -13.84 -45.65 12.01
C ASN A 91 -12.54 -46.44 11.80
N GLY A 92 -11.66 -45.98 10.92
CA GLY A 92 -10.34 -46.58 10.75
C GLY A 92 -9.45 -46.40 11.98
N THR A 93 -8.57 -47.37 12.20
CA THR A 93 -7.53 -47.31 13.24
C THR A 93 -6.16 -47.67 12.68
N ILE A 94 -6.00 -48.92 12.25
CA ILE A 94 -4.72 -49.48 11.76
C ILE A 94 -4.82 -49.92 10.31
N ASN A 95 -6.01 -50.35 9.87
CA ASN A 95 -6.21 -50.89 8.55
C ASN A 95 -7.08 -49.95 7.71
N ASN A 96 -6.86 -49.98 6.40
CA ASN A 96 -7.63 -49.21 5.45
C ASN A 96 -9.13 -49.43 5.66
N THR A 97 -9.84 -48.33 5.85
CA THR A 97 -11.29 -48.29 6.08
C THR A 97 -11.89 -47.36 5.05
N LEU A 98 -12.80 -47.89 4.22
CA LEU A 98 -13.16 -47.26 2.95
C LEU A 98 -14.64 -46.93 2.87
N LEU A 99 -14.93 -45.71 2.43
CA LEU A 99 -16.19 -45.35 1.82
C LEU A 99 -15.99 -45.26 0.30
N VAL A 100 -16.72 -46.05 -0.47
CA VAL A 100 -16.58 -46.05 -1.94
C VAL A 100 -17.81 -45.47 -2.63
N ILE A 101 -17.58 -44.45 -3.44
CA ILE A 101 -18.57 -43.82 -4.30
C ILE A 101 -18.72 -44.66 -5.58
N ARG A 102 -19.89 -45.30 -5.75
CA ARG A 102 -20.17 -46.24 -6.87
C ARG A 102 -20.87 -45.61 -8.07
N GLY A 103 -21.14 -44.32 -7.99
CA GLY A 103 -21.76 -43.46 -8.99
C GLY A 103 -21.89 -42.08 -8.39
N ASP A 104 -22.36 -41.10 -9.15
CA ASP A 104 -22.53 -39.74 -8.63
C ASP A 104 -23.36 -39.75 -7.34
N THR A 105 -22.78 -39.14 -6.31
CA THR A 105 -23.33 -39.18 -4.95
C THR A 105 -23.38 -37.78 -4.39
N THR A 106 -24.54 -37.40 -3.85
CA THR A 106 -24.72 -36.13 -3.15
C THR A 106 -24.98 -36.42 -1.68
N LEU A 107 -24.10 -35.93 -0.81
CA LEU A 107 -24.36 -35.84 0.62
C LEU A 107 -25.03 -34.48 0.87
N THR A 108 -26.27 -34.51 1.33
CA THR A 108 -27.05 -33.32 1.71
C THR A 108 -27.64 -33.48 3.11
N GLY A 109 -28.40 -32.50 3.58
CA GLY A 109 -28.89 -32.46 4.96
C GLY A 109 -27.86 -31.88 5.93
N SER A 110 -28.30 -31.58 7.15
CA SER A 110 -27.52 -30.86 8.16
C SER A 110 -26.46 -31.71 8.89
N GLY A 111 -26.28 -32.95 8.47
CA GLY A 111 -25.42 -33.93 9.11
C GLY A 111 -23.96 -33.80 8.70
N GLN A 112 -23.16 -34.80 9.10
CA GLN A 112 -21.73 -34.84 8.83
C GLN A 112 -21.24 -36.21 8.37
N LEU A 113 -20.24 -36.22 7.49
CA LEU A 113 -19.32 -37.33 7.27
C LEU A 113 -18.06 -37.09 8.12
N VAL A 114 -17.74 -38.03 9.00
CA VAL A 114 -16.62 -37.92 9.96
C VAL A 114 -15.62 -39.04 9.74
N LEU A 115 -14.39 -38.69 9.38
CA LEU A 115 -13.26 -39.61 9.33
C LEU A 115 -12.56 -39.58 10.70
N SER A 116 -12.33 -40.74 11.32
CA SER A 116 -11.54 -40.81 12.57
C SER A 116 -10.13 -40.26 12.37
N ASP A 117 -9.45 -39.89 13.46
CA ASP A 117 -8.04 -39.45 13.43
C ASP A 117 -7.09 -40.63 13.17
N ALA A 118 -7.03 -41.07 11.91
CA ALA A 118 -6.21 -42.17 11.45
C ALA A 118 -5.79 -41.97 9.99
N ALA A 119 -4.53 -42.30 9.68
CA ALA A 119 -3.95 -42.24 8.34
C ALA A 119 -4.39 -43.38 7.40
N VAL A 120 -5.59 -43.94 7.62
CA VAL A 120 -6.10 -45.12 6.92
C VAL A 120 -7.58 -45.00 6.53
N ASN A 121 -8.16 -43.82 6.69
CA ASN A 121 -9.53 -43.54 6.24
C ASN A 121 -9.53 -43.04 4.80
N TYR A 122 -10.33 -43.66 3.94
CA TYR A 122 -10.41 -43.29 2.53
C TYR A 122 -11.86 -43.13 2.08
N VAL A 123 -12.15 -41.99 1.49
CA VAL A 123 -13.33 -41.79 0.63
C VAL A 123 -12.84 -41.79 -0.80
N THR A 124 -13.28 -42.74 -1.63
CA THR A 124 -12.71 -43.00 -2.96
C THR A 124 -13.82 -43.26 -3.98
N GLY A 125 -13.58 -42.96 -5.24
CA GLY A 125 -14.46 -43.36 -6.34
C GLY A 125 -14.11 -44.76 -6.84
N LEU A 126 -15.14 -45.50 -7.22
CA LEU A 126 -14.93 -46.74 -7.97
C LEU A 126 -14.39 -46.44 -9.39
N LEU A 127 -14.79 -45.30 -9.97
CA LEU A 127 -14.29 -44.77 -11.25
C LEU A 127 -13.95 -43.29 -11.07
N ASN A 128 -12.91 -42.84 -11.77
CA ASN A 128 -12.47 -41.43 -11.80
C ASN A 128 -13.46 -40.47 -12.47
N THR A 129 -14.53 -40.99 -13.07
CA THR A 129 -15.62 -40.19 -13.64
C THR A 129 -16.66 -39.81 -12.58
N TYR A 130 -16.73 -40.53 -11.46
CA TYR A 130 -17.76 -40.30 -10.45
C TYR A 130 -17.47 -39.08 -9.61
N ARG A 131 -18.54 -38.36 -9.23
CA ARG A 131 -18.47 -37.14 -8.43
C ARG A 131 -19.10 -37.35 -7.05
N LEU A 132 -18.36 -36.96 -6.01
CA LEU A 132 -18.93 -36.68 -4.71
C LEU A 132 -19.31 -35.21 -4.62
N THR A 133 -20.55 -34.92 -4.24
CA THR A 133 -21.03 -33.57 -3.92
C THR A 133 -21.31 -33.47 -2.43
N ASN A 134 -20.60 -32.57 -1.74
CA ASN A 134 -20.92 -32.11 -0.39
C ASN A 134 -21.82 -30.88 -0.49
N ALA A 135 -23.13 -31.03 -0.27
CA ALA A 135 -24.09 -29.93 -0.42
C ALA A 135 -23.94 -28.85 0.67
N ALA A 136 -24.55 -27.69 0.46
CA ALA A 136 -24.36 -26.47 1.28
C ALA A 136 -24.52 -26.67 2.80
N ASP A 137 -25.51 -27.46 3.23
CA ASP A 137 -25.80 -27.68 4.65
C ASP A 137 -25.04 -28.86 5.27
N HIS A 138 -24.27 -29.60 4.47
CA HIS A 138 -23.55 -30.80 4.91
C HIS A 138 -22.08 -30.49 5.18
N SER A 139 -21.47 -31.29 6.07
CA SER A 139 -20.05 -31.17 6.38
C SER A 139 -19.28 -32.47 6.28
N ILE A 140 -18.03 -32.40 5.84
CA ILE A 140 -17.06 -33.49 5.85
C ILE A 140 -15.91 -33.05 6.74
N ARG A 141 -15.52 -33.88 7.72
CA ARG A 141 -14.41 -33.56 8.61
C ARG A 141 -13.61 -34.79 9.01
N GLY A 142 -12.40 -34.56 9.53
CA GLY A 142 -11.55 -35.64 10.04
C GLY A 142 -10.16 -35.63 9.42
N SER A 143 -9.62 -36.82 9.15
CA SER A 143 -8.27 -36.99 8.59
C SER A 143 -8.19 -37.99 7.42
N HIS A 144 -7.05 -37.94 6.74
CA HIS A 144 -6.58 -38.79 5.65
C HIS A 144 -7.21 -38.53 4.29
N GLY A 145 -7.73 -39.52 3.57
CA GLY A 145 -7.98 -39.36 2.12
C GLY A 145 -9.42 -39.04 1.75
N LEU A 146 -9.65 -37.88 1.13
CA LEU A 146 -10.85 -37.56 0.35
C LEU A 146 -10.48 -37.51 -1.13
N GLY A 147 -10.88 -38.53 -1.89
CA GLY A 147 -10.64 -38.65 -3.32
C GLY A 147 -9.65 -39.75 -3.68
N ASN A 148 -8.44 -39.75 -3.08
CA ASN A 148 -7.35 -40.70 -3.39
C ASN A 148 -7.13 -40.90 -4.91
N ASN A 149 -7.08 -39.78 -5.65
CA ASN A 149 -6.98 -39.66 -7.11
C ASN A 149 -7.99 -40.51 -7.90
N SER A 150 -9.19 -40.72 -7.36
CA SER A 150 -10.14 -41.70 -7.90
C SER A 150 -11.58 -41.21 -8.08
N MET A 151 -11.88 -39.95 -7.73
CA MET A 151 -13.20 -39.32 -7.94
C MET A 151 -13.08 -37.81 -8.09
N ALA A 152 -14.07 -37.19 -8.74
CA ALA A 152 -14.25 -35.75 -8.72
C ALA A 152 -14.94 -35.28 -7.43
N LEU A 153 -14.80 -33.99 -7.11
CA LEU A 153 -15.34 -33.40 -5.89
C LEU A 153 -16.03 -32.06 -6.19
N THR A 154 -17.27 -31.91 -5.71
CA THR A 154 -17.93 -30.61 -5.53
C THR A 154 -18.09 -30.36 -4.04
N ASN A 155 -17.61 -29.22 -3.55
CA ASN A 155 -17.88 -28.74 -2.21
C ASN A 155 -18.73 -27.47 -2.27
N GLN A 156 -19.96 -27.56 -1.77
CA GLN A 156 -20.86 -26.43 -1.52
C GLN A 156 -20.99 -26.13 -0.02
N GLY A 157 -20.75 -27.13 0.83
CA GLY A 157 -20.79 -26.99 2.30
C GLY A 157 -19.40 -26.81 2.91
N LEU A 158 -19.19 -27.46 4.06
CA LEU A 158 -17.93 -27.39 4.81
C LEU A 158 -17.09 -28.65 4.64
N ILE A 159 -15.82 -28.50 4.27
CA ILE A 159 -14.78 -29.54 4.43
C ILE A 159 -13.77 -29.03 5.45
N GLU A 160 -13.54 -29.78 6.53
CA GLU A 160 -12.73 -29.34 7.67
C GLU A 160 -11.67 -30.37 8.09
N ALA A 161 -10.40 -29.95 8.04
CA ALA A 161 -9.29 -30.67 8.69
C ALA A 161 -9.17 -30.23 10.16
N ASN A 162 -9.65 -31.06 11.08
CA ASN A 162 -9.71 -30.76 12.53
C ASN A 162 -9.03 -31.81 13.41
N GLN A 163 -8.17 -32.63 12.83
CA GLN A 163 -7.45 -33.70 13.52
C GLN A 163 -5.93 -33.52 13.38
N LEU A 164 -5.18 -34.31 14.15
CA LEU A 164 -3.73 -34.28 14.15
C LEU A 164 -3.15 -34.85 12.84
N HIS A 165 -3.74 -35.92 12.31
CA HIS A 165 -3.41 -36.39 10.96
C HIS A 165 -4.01 -35.44 9.90
N PRO A 166 -3.26 -35.12 8.82
CA PRO A 166 -3.78 -34.23 7.78
C PRO A 166 -5.00 -34.80 7.04
N LEU A 167 -5.90 -33.93 6.59
CA LEU A 167 -6.93 -34.27 5.62
C LEU A 167 -6.43 -33.90 4.22
N TYR A 168 -6.29 -34.89 3.35
CA TYR A 168 -5.91 -34.78 1.95
C TYR A 168 -7.15 -34.68 1.08
N ILE A 169 -7.24 -33.58 0.33
CA ILE A 169 -8.12 -33.43 -0.81
C ILE A 169 -7.30 -33.84 -2.02
N ASP A 170 -7.57 -35.04 -2.52
CA ASP A 170 -6.83 -35.68 -3.61
C ASP A 170 -7.83 -36.20 -4.65
N PRO A 171 -8.54 -35.30 -5.36
CA PRO A 171 -9.48 -35.66 -6.40
C PRO A 171 -8.76 -36.30 -7.59
N THR A 172 -9.51 -36.87 -8.52
CA THR A 172 -8.95 -37.25 -9.81
C THR A 172 -8.43 -36.05 -10.60
N ASN A 173 -7.27 -36.20 -11.23
CA ASN A 173 -6.72 -35.19 -12.16
C ASN A 173 -7.54 -35.04 -13.46
N ASN A 174 -8.52 -35.91 -13.72
CA ASN A 174 -9.34 -35.88 -14.93
C ASN A 174 -10.51 -34.87 -14.87
N GLN A 175 -10.80 -34.34 -13.69
CA GLN A 175 -11.91 -33.41 -13.49
C GLN A 175 -11.54 -32.31 -12.50
N THR A 176 -12.06 -31.11 -12.72
CA THR A 176 -11.90 -29.99 -11.81
C THR A 176 -12.70 -30.20 -10.52
N VAL A 177 -12.04 -29.91 -9.39
CA VAL A 177 -12.70 -29.71 -8.10
C VAL A 177 -13.42 -28.38 -8.12
N ILE A 178 -14.67 -28.38 -7.70
CA ILE A 178 -15.47 -27.16 -7.61
C ILE A 178 -15.67 -26.85 -6.14
N ASN A 179 -15.10 -25.76 -5.65
CA ASN A 179 -15.34 -25.22 -4.32
C ASN A 179 -16.19 -23.95 -4.42
N SER A 180 -17.45 -24.06 -4.01
CA SER A 180 -18.36 -22.94 -3.79
C SER A 180 -18.76 -22.79 -2.32
N GLY A 181 -18.15 -23.58 -1.43
CA GLY A 181 -18.32 -23.53 0.01
C GLY A 181 -17.00 -23.19 0.70
N ILE A 182 -16.74 -23.86 1.83
CA ILE A 182 -15.53 -23.64 2.65
C ILE A 182 -14.70 -24.93 2.69
N MET A 183 -13.42 -24.82 2.33
CA MET A 183 -12.40 -25.81 2.68
C MET A 183 -11.49 -25.20 3.74
N GLN A 184 -11.43 -25.78 4.94
CA GLN A 184 -10.69 -25.17 6.05
C GLN A 184 -9.82 -26.13 6.83
N ALA A 185 -8.75 -25.58 7.40
CA ALA A 185 -8.00 -26.19 8.49
C ALA A 185 -8.37 -25.50 9.81
N ASN A 186 -8.72 -26.30 10.83
CA ASN A 186 -9.16 -25.84 12.15
C ASN A 186 -8.55 -26.74 13.25
N GLY A 187 -7.35 -26.40 13.70
CA GLY A 187 -6.53 -27.20 14.62
C GLY A 187 -5.77 -28.35 13.96
N GLY A 188 -5.94 -28.56 12.64
CA GLY A 188 -5.27 -29.59 11.85
C GLY A 188 -4.56 -29.04 10.60
N THR A 189 -4.19 -29.95 9.70
CA THR A 189 -3.64 -29.62 8.38
C THR A 189 -4.56 -30.08 7.26
N LEU A 190 -4.98 -29.17 6.40
CA LEU A 190 -5.66 -29.48 5.14
C LEU A 190 -4.63 -29.50 4.02
N VAL A 191 -4.58 -30.56 3.22
CA VAL A 191 -3.67 -30.68 2.08
C VAL A 191 -4.48 -30.72 0.79
N LEU A 192 -4.27 -29.74 -0.08
CA LEU A 192 -4.80 -29.71 -1.44
C LEU A 192 -3.74 -30.29 -2.37
N ASN A 193 -3.94 -31.54 -2.81
CA ASN A 193 -2.95 -32.29 -3.56
C ASN A 193 -3.36 -32.44 -5.02
N SER A 194 -2.48 -32.00 -5.93
CA SER A 194 -2.62 -32.19 -7.39
C SER A 194 -3.95 -31.68 -7.98
N GLY A 195 -4.08 -31.70 -9.30
CA GLY A 195 -5.33 -31.38 -9.99
C GLY A 195 -5.65 -29.88 -10.07
N THR A 196 -6.89 -29.59 -10.50
CA THR A 196 -7.40 -28.22 -10.69
C THR A 196 -8.54 -27.95 -9.72
N TYR A 197 -8.50 -26.79 -9.08
CA TYR A 197 -9.50 -26.31 -8.11
C TYR A 197 -10.08 -25.00 -8.63
N ASP A 198 -11.34 -25.04 -9.04
CA ASP A 198 -12.14 -23.84 -9.21
C ASP A 198 -12.67 -23.43 -7.83
N ASN A 199 -12.11 -22.35 -7.30
CA ASN A 199 -12.49 -21.75 -6.02
C ASN A 199 -13.26 -20.44 -6.24
N SER A 200 -13.72 -20.13 -7.45
CA SER A 200 -14.25 -18.80 -7.81
C SER A 200 -15.36 -18.27 -6.91
N SER A 201 -16.17 -19.15 -6.32
CA SER A 201 -17.24 -18.80 -5.37
C SER A 201 -17.00 -19.33 -3.95
N GLY A 202 -15.79 -19.83 -3.68
CA GLY A 202 -15.45 -20.52 -2.45
C GLY A 202 -14.39 -19.80 -1.62
N THR A 203 -14.17 -20.36 -0.43
CA THR A 203 -13.07 -19.97 0.46
C THR A 203 -12.22 -21.18 0.82
N ILE A 204 -10.91 -21.00 0.75
CA ILE A 204 -9.91 -21.90 1.31
C ILE A 204 -9.24 -21.18 2.48
N GLN A 205 -9.25 -21.74 3.68
CA GLN A 205 -8.74 -21.01 4.85
C GLN A 205 -7.97 -21.86 5.87
N ALA A 206 -6.96 -21.24 6.48
CA ALA A 206 -6.31 -21.73 7.69
C ALA A 206 -6.77 -20.85 8.86
N LEU A 207 -7.47 -21.45 9.83
CA LEU A 207 -7.77 -20.78 11.09
C LEU A 207 -6.52 -20.67 11.95
N SER A 208 -6.56 -19.81 12.99
CA SER A 208 -5.43 -19.63 13.90
C SER A 208 -4.89 -20.97 14.42
N GLY A 209 -3.57 -21.16 14.34
CA GLY A 209 -2.88 -22.41 14.73
C GLY A 209 -3.04 -23.58 13.75
N SER A 210 -3.63 -23.36 12.57
CA SER A 210 -3.89 -24.39 11.56
C SER A 210 -3.06 -24.17 10.30
N LYS A 211 -3.05 -25.17 9.40
CA LYS A 211 -2.30 -25.09 8.15
C LYS A 211 -3.09 -25.59 6.95
N VAL A 212 -3.02 -24.86 5.84
CA VAL A 212 -3.37 -25.38 4.50
C VAL A 212 -2.08 -25.55 3.69
N GLN A 213 -1.88 -26.70 3.05
CA GLN A 213 -0.76 -26.96 2.15
C GLN A 213 -1.26 -27.20 0.74
N ILE A 214 -0.67 -26.52 -0.24
CA ILE A 214 -0.98 -26.66 -1.65
C ILE A 214 0.22 -27.32 -2.33
N VAL A 215 0.03 -28.55 -2.79
CA VAL A 215 1.13 -29.46 -3.17
C VAL A 215 0.82 -30.22 -4.46
N GLY A 216 1.82 -30.94 -4.99
CA GLY A 216 1.62 -31.82 -6.15
C GLY A 216 1.31 -31.10 -7.47
N ASN A 217 1.77 -29.86 -7.65
CA ASN A 217 1.43 -29.00 -8.80
C ASN A 217 -0.08 -28.69 -8.89
N ALA A 218 -0.77 -28.56 -7.76
CA ALA A 218 -2.17 -28.13 -7.74
C ALA A 218 -2.33 -26.75 -8.37
N ALA A 219 -3.43 -26.54 -9.11
CA ALA A 219 -3.78 -25.24 -9.68
C ALA A 219 -5.09 -24.74 -9.08
N ILE A 220 -5.06 -23.59 -8.40
CA ILE A 220 -6.23 -22.97 -7.76
C ILE A 220 -6.57 -21.67 -8.49
N SER A 221 -7.84 -21.51 -8.85
CA SER A 221 -8.35 -20.31 -9.53
C SER A 221 -9.50 -19.70 -8.76
N GLY A 222 -9.45 -18.39 -8.55
CA GLY A 222 -10.56 -17.60 -8.04
C GLY A 222 -10.78 -17.67 -6.52
N GLY A 223 -11.78 -16.89 -6.08
CA GLY A 223 -12.27 -16.85 -4.70
C GLY A 223 -11.27 -16.29 -3.69
N THR A 224 -11.48 -16.67 -2.43
CA THR A 224 -10.69 -16.20 -1.29
C THR A 224 -9.78 -17.32 -0.77
N ILE A 225 -8.53 -16.98 -0.52
CA ILE A 225 -7.57 -17.76 0.25
C ILE A 225 -7.24 -16.96 1.52
N SER A 226 -7.43 -17.54 2.71
CA SER A 226 -7.33 -16.80 3.97
C SER A 226 -6.51 -17.48 5.07
N GLY A 227 -5.42 -16.86 5.52
CA GLY A 227 -4.66 -17.28 6.70
C GLY A 227 -4.95 -16.36 7.88
N THR A 228 -5.78 -16.78 8.83
CA THR A 228 -6.24 -15.93 9.95
C THR A 228 -5.40 -16.12 11.21
N GLY A 229 -5.06 -15.01 11.90
CA GLY A 229 -4.21 -15.07 13.10
C GLY A 229 -2.87 -15.75 12.80
N SER A 230 -2.55 -16.84 13.51
CA SER A 230 -1.36 -17.66 13.24
C SER A 230 -1.59 -18.78 12.21
N GLY A 231 -2.75 -18.82 11.56
CA GLY A 231 -3.05 -19.76 10.47
C GLY A 231 -2.22 -19.42 9.24
N VAL A 232 -1.64 -20.44 8.61
CA VAL A 232 -0.73 -20.28 7.47
C VAL A 232 -1.19 -21.14 6.29
N ILE A 233 -1.09 -20.57 5.10
CA ILE A 233 -1.26 -21.28 3.83
C ILE A 233 0.10 -21.40 3.16
N GLU A 234 0.51 -22.60 2.76
CA GLU A 234 1.81 -22.87 2.14
C GLU A 234 1.63 -23.29 0.68
N ILE A 235 2.36 -22.65 -0.23
CA ILE A 235 2.49 -23.08 -1.64
C ILE A 235 3.78 -23.89 -1.80
N GLN A 236 3.66 -25.09 -2.38
CA GLN A 236 4.79 -25.98 -2.65
C GLN A 236 4.65 -26.62 -4.04
N ASP A 237 5.69 -27.33 -4.48
CA ASP A 237 5.69 -28.19 -5.67
C ASP A 237 5.17 -27.52 -6.95
N ASN A 238 5.59 -26.27 -7.22
CA ASN A 238 5.20 -25.50 -8.41
C ASN A 238 3.69 -25.27 -8.54
N SER A 239 2.95 -25.32 -7.42
CA SER A 239 1.51 -25.09 -7.43
C SER A 239 1.18 -23.67 -7.88
N LEU A 240 0.11 -23.53 -8.65
CA LEU A 240 -0.30 -22.30 -9.34
C LEU A 240 -1.51 -21.67 -8.66
N LEU A 241 -1.43 -20.39 -8.35
CA LEU A 241 -2.56 -19.58 -7.92
C LEU A 241 -2.93 -18.54 -8.98
N SER A 242 -4.23 -18.36 -9.22
CA SER A 242 -4.71 -17.43 -10.25
C SER A 242 -5.97 -16.69 -9.85
N ASN A 243 -6.06 -15.42 -10.25
CA ASN A 243 -7.28 -14.60 -10.20
C ASN A 243 -8.02 -14.57 -8.84
N LEU A 244 -7.28 -14.55 -7.73
CA LEU A 244 -7.84 -14.73 -6.39
C LEU A 244 -7.64 -13.52 -5.47
N THR A 245 -8.31 -13.57 -4.32
CA THR A 245 -8.10 -12.66 -3.19
C THR A 245 -7.37 -13.40 -2.06
N LEU A 246 -6.23 -12.88 -1.64
CA LEU A 246 -5.50 -13.30 -0.45
C LEU A 246 -5.87 -12.40 0.72
N GLN A 247 -6.32 -13.00 1.81
CA GLN A 247 -6.50 -12.35 3.12
C GLN A 247 -5.52 -12.99 4.12
N GLY A 248 -4.73 -12.20 4.82
CA GLY A 248 -3.76 -12.73 5.80
C GLY A 248 -2.57 -13.46 5.17
N ASN A 249 -2.11 -14.55 5.80
CA ASN A 249 -0.77 -15.10 5.53
C ASN A 249 -0.74 -16.21 4.47
N LEU A 250 0.10 -16.02 3.44
CA LEU A 250 0.47 -17.01 2.42
C LEU A 250 1.98 -17.10 2.32
N GLU A 251 2.53 -18.31 2.36
CA GLU A 251 3.97 -18.52 2.41
C GLU A 251 4.46 -19.48 1.32
N ILE A 252 5.65 -19.20 0.79
CA ILE A 252 6.47 -20.14 0.03
C ILE A 252 7.64 -20.53 0.94
N PRO A 253 7.64 -21.75 1.51
CA PRO A 253 8.70 -22.19 2.42
C PRO A 253 10.09 -22.26 1.77
N ASN A 254 11.14 -22.37 2.60
CA ASN A 254 12.51 -22.60 2.12
C ASN A 254 12.59 -23.82 1.19
N ALA A 255 13.36 -23.72 0.10
CA ALA A 255 13.52 -24.78 -0.90
C ALA A 255 12.21 -25.17 -1.61
N ARG A 256 11.28 -24.22 -1.74
CA ARG A 256 10.00 -24.41 -2.44
C ARG A 256 9.80 -23.38 -3.53
N ARG A 257 8.85 -23.70 -4.40
CA ARG A 257 8.40 -22.87 -5.50
C ARG A 257 6.88 -22.77 -5.48
N GLY A 258 6.38 -21.55 -5.65
CA GLY A 258 4.99 -21.25 -5.96
C GLY A 258 4.89 -20.42 -7.24
N ASP A 259 3.76 -20.55 -7.94
CA ASP A 259 3.52 -19.89 -9.21
C ASP A 259 2.28 -18.98 -9.13
N LEU A 260 2.33 -17.80 -9.76
CA LEU A 260 1.19 -16.86 -9.86
C LEU A 260 0.87 -16.53 -11.31
N VAL A 261 -0.40 -16.21 -11.58
CA VAL A 261 -0.86 -15.63 -12.85
C VAL A 261 -2.13 -14.79 -12.67
N GLY A 262 -2.28 -13.73 -13.47
CA GLY A 262 -3.48 -12.90 -13.50
C GLY A 262 -3.55 -11.93 -12.32
N ARG A 263 -4.78 -11.56 -11.92
CA ARG A 263 -4.98 -10.56 -10.86
C ARG A 263 -4.97 -11.21 -9.48
N ILE A 264 -4.02 -10.86 -8.63
CA ILE A 264 -3.96 -11.32 -7.24
C ILE A 264 -4.25 -10.12 -6.34
N VAL A 265 -5.41 -10.12 -5.69
CA VAL A 265 -5.76 -9.13 -4.67
C VAL A 265 -5.13 -9.55 -3.35
N ASN A 266 -3.95 -9.05 -3.05
CA ASN A 266 -3.24 -9.29 -1.81
C ASN A 266 -3.59 -8.20 -0.79
N ASN A 267 -4.45 -8.53 0.18
CA ASN A 267 -4.75 -7.69 1.35
C ASN A 267 -4.07 -8.23 2.61
N GLY A 268 -3.00 -9.01 2.43
CA GLY A 268 -2.30 -9.72 3.50
C GLY A 268 -0.80 -9.75 3.24
N VAL A 269 -0.16 -10.85 3.61
CA VAL A 269 1.28 -11.03 3.41
C VAL A 269 1.51 -12.29 2.59
N LEU A 270 2.05 -12.11 1.39
CA LEU A 270 2.67 -13.18 0.60
C LEU A 270 4.18 -13.18 0.87
N LYS A 271 4.70 -14.27 1.43
CA LYS A 271 6.09 -14.31 1.91
C LYS A 271 6.92 -15.41 1.26
N LEU A 272 8.13 -15.06 0.80
CA LEU A 272 9.16 -16.02 0.43
C LEU A 272 10.09 -16.23 1.64
N ASN A 273 10.02 -17.41 2.24
CA ASN A 273 10.74 -17.77 3.47
C ASN A 273 12.07 -18.48 3.18
N GLY A 274 12.87 -17.97 2.24
CA GLY A 274 14.21 -18.52 1.96
C GLY A 274 15.14 -18.43 3.17
N THR A 275 15.93 -19.48 3.39
CA THR A 275 17.00 -19.51 4.40
C THR A 275 18.32 -20.03 3.84
N VAL A 276 18.33 -21.24 3.27
CA VAL A 276 19.54 -21.94 2.81
C VAL A 276 19.50 -22.35 1.33
N ASN A 277 18.32 -22.62 0.79
CA ASN A 277 18.14 -23.07 -0.58
C ASN A 277 17.17 -22.13 -1.29
N ASN A 278 17.33 -22.00 -2.60
CA ASN A 278 16.49 -21.13 -3.42
C ASN A 278 14.99 -21.30 -3.12
N THR A 279 14.34 -20.17 -2.88
CA THR A 279 12.89 -20.07 -2.71
C THR A 279 12.36 -19.21 -3.85
N LEU A 280 11.41 -19.75 -4.60
CA LEU A 280 11.06 -19.22 -5.90
C LEU A 280 9.57 -18.83 -5.95
N LEU A 281 9.31 -17.64 -6.48
CA LEU A 281 8.00 -17.24 -6.97
C LEU A 281 8.08 -17.03 -8.48
N ILE A 282 7.34 -17.83 -9.25
CA ILE A 282 7.36 -17.71 -10.71
C ILE A 282 6.08 -17.09 -11.25
N ILE A 283 6.24 -16.05 -12.05
CA ILE A 283 5.17 -15.38 -12.78
C ILE A 283 4.93 -16.15 -14.08
N ARG A 284 3.78 -16.84 -14.21
CA ARG A 284 3.48 -17.73 -15.35
C ARG A 284 2.70 -17.07 -16.50
N GLY A 285 2.45 -15.78 -16.38
CA GLY A 285 1.77 -14.90 -17.31
C GLY A 285 1.66 -13.54 -16.63
N ASP A 286 1.17 -12.52 -17.34
CA ASP A 286 1.02 -11.19 -16.75
C ASP A 286 0.27 -11.26 -15.43
N THR A 287 0.89 -10.69 -14.39
CA THR A 287 0.42 -10.78 -13.02
C THR A 287 0.38 -9.39 -12.42
N THR A 288 -0.76 -9.05 -11.83
CA THR A 288 -0.93 -7.80 -11.08
C THR A 288 -1.14 -8.13 -9.61
N LEU A 289 -0.22 -7.67 -8.76
CA LEU A 289 -0.42 -7.62 -7.32
C LEU A 289 -1.13 -6.31 -6.99
N THR A 290 -2.35 -6.42 -6.46
CA THR A 290 -3.20 -5.29 -6.04
C THR A 290 -3.66 -5.50 -4.61
N GLY A 291 -4.30 -4.51 -4.00
CA GLY A 291 -4.63 -4.54 -2.58
C GLY A 291 -3.54 -3.88 -1.75
N ASP A 292 -3.83 -3.66 -0.48
CA ASP A 292 -2.99 -2.92 0.47
C ASP A 292 -1.94 -3.80 1.17
N GLY A 293 -1.82 -5.07 0.76
CA GLY A 293 -0.91 -6.05 1.33
C GLY A 293 0.53 -5.95 0.82
N GLU A 294 1.33 -6.93 1.22
CA GLU A 294 2.76 -7.00 0.91
C GLU A 294 3.19 -8.32 0.26
N LEU A 295 4.12 -8.24 -0.70
CA LEU A 295 5.02 -9.33 -1.08
C LEU A 295 6.35 -9.13 -0.34
N VAL A 296 6.69 -10.07 0.55
CA VAL A 296 7.86 -9.99 1.42
C VAL A 296 8.88 -11.07 1.07
N LEU A 297 10.07 -10.66 0.67
CA LEU A 297 11.23 -11.54 0.49
C LEU A 297 12.04 -11.53 1.80
N SER A 298 12.27 -12.69 2.42
CA SER A 298 13.09 -12.77 3.65
C SER A 298 14.50 -12.19 3.44
N ASP A 299 15.22 -11.92 4.53
CA ASP A 299 16.64 -11.47 4.48
C ASP A 299 17.58 -12.62 4.06
N ALA A 300 17.46 -13.08 2.82
CA ALA A 300 18.19 -14.19 2.24
C ALA A 300 18.55 -13.92 0.78
N ALA A 301 19.80 -14.17 0.40
CA ALA A 301 20.36 -13.94 -0.95
C ALA A 301 19.94 -15.02 -1.97
N ILE A 302 18.72 -15.54 -1.83
CA ILE A 302 18.22 -16.75 -2.50
C ILE A 302 16.70 -16.72 -2.73
N ASN A 303 16.04 -15.60 -2.44
CA ASN A 303 14.63 -15.41 -2.81
C ASN A 303 14.58 -14.86 -4.24
N TYR A 304 13.89 -15.56 -5.13
CA TYR A 304 13.77 -15.15 -6.53
C TYR A 304 12.32 -14.99 -6.93
N VAL A 305 11.99 -13.84 -7.48
CA VAL A 305 10.71 -13.56 -8.14
C VAL A 305 11.00 -13.30 -9.61
N TYR A 306 10.54 -14.14 -10.53
CA TYR A 306 10.85 -13.98 -11.96
C TYR A 306 9.78 -14.60 -12.87
N GLY A 307 9.78 -14.23 -14.14
CA GLY A 307 8.87 -14.78 -15.14
C GLY A 307 9.25 -16.18 -15.59
N ALA A 308 8.26 -16.99 -15.95
CA ALA A 308 8.48 -18.22 -16.71
C ALA A 308 8.88 -17.92 -18.17
N ALA A 309 8.54 -16.74 -18.67
CA ALA A 309 9.02 -16.17 -19.93
C ALA A 309 9.44 -14.72 -19.70
N ASN A 310 10.45 -14.26 -20.43
CA ASN A 310 10.98 -12.90 -20.33
C ASN A 310 10.00 -11.81 -20.76
N THR A 311 8.92 -12.16 -21.47
CA THR A 311 7.85 -11.23 -21.87
C THR A 311 6.79 -11.02 -20.81
N TYR A 312 6.75 -11.84 -19.75
CA TYR A 312 5.72 -11.69 -18.71
C TYR A 312 6.02 -10.52 -17.79
N CYS A 313 4.98 -9.76 -17.48
CA CYS A 313 5.06 -8.59 -16.63
C CYS A 313 4.54 -8.89 -15.22
N LEU A 314 5.32 -8.49 -14.22
CA LEU A 314 4.81 -8.25 -12.87
C LEU A 314 4.45 -6.77 -12.73
N THR A 315 3.20 -6.51 -12.38
CA THR A 315 2.71 -5.17 -12.02
C THR A 315 2.48 -5.08 -10.52
N ASN A 316 3.16 -4.15 -9.85
CA ASN A 316 2.91 -3.75 -8.46
C ASN A 316 1.94 -2.56 -8.46
N ALA A 317 0.68 -2.74 -8.06
CA ALA A 317 -0.32 -1.67 -8.06
C ALA A 317 -0.05 -0.59 -7.00
N ALA A 318 -0.72 0.56 -7.10
CA ALA A 318 -0.45 1.76 -6.30
C ALA A 318 -0.44 1.54 -4.78
N ASP A 319 -1.36 0.71 -4.29
CA ASP A 319 -1.51 0.46 -2.84
C ASP A 319 -0.68 -0.73 -2.35
N HIS A 320 -0.01 -1.46 -3.23
CA HIS A 320 0.70 -2.69 -2.89
C HIS A 320 2.20 -2.45 -2.66
N THR A 321 2.77 -3.21 -1.71
CA THR A 321 4.19 -3.14 -1.37
C THR A 321 4.93 -4.42 -1.75
N ILE A 322 6.09 -4.28 -2.41
CA ILE A 322 7.09 -5.35 -2.53
C ILE A 322 8.30 -4.95 -1.71
N ARG A 323 8.76 -5.80 -0.80
CA ARG A 323 9.92 -5.48 0.04
C ARG A 323 10.76 -6.70 0.38
N GLY A 324 11.98 -6.46 0.85
CA GLY A 324 12.86 -7.52 1.31
C GLY A 324 14.26 -7.48 0.70
N SER A 325 14.76 -8.66 0.32
CA SER A 325 16.08 -8.84 -0.28
C SER A 325 16.11 -9.84 -1.45
N HIS A 326 17.23 -9.81 -2.17
CA HIS A 326 17.59 -10.62 -3.32
C HIS A 326 16.90 -10.28 -4.64
N GLY A 327 16.27 -11.21 -5.36
CA GLY A 327 16.04 -11.01 -6.80
C GLY A 327 14.59 -10.73 -7.17
N LEU A 328 14.35 -9.58 -7.82
CA LEU A 328 13.13 -9.29 -8.57
C LEU A 328 13.47 -9.19 -10.07
N GLY A 329 12.97 -10.12 -10.86
CA GLY A 329 13.17 -10.25 -12.31
C GLY A 329 14.16 -11.33 -12.72
N ASN A 330 15.35 -11.38 -12.11
CA ASN A 330 16.42 -12.35 -12.43
C ASN A 330 16.67 -12.50 -13.95
N ASN A 331 16.76 -11.37 -14.66
CA ASN A 331 16.87 -11.23 -16.11
C ASN A 331 15.78 -11.98 -16.92
N ASN A 332 14.59 -12.20 -16.33
CA ASN A 332 13.55 -13.00 -16.96
C ASN A 332 12.12 -12.51 -16.66
N MET A 333 11.92 -11.19 -16.58
CA MET A 333 10.60 -10.59 -16.36
C MET A 333 10.59 -9.11 -16.75
N ALA A 334 9.44 -8.60 -17.19
CA ALA A 334 9.16 -7.16 -17.21
C ALA A 334 8.61 -6.70 -15.84
N LEU A 335 8.78 -5.43 -15.50
CA LEU A 335 8.30 -4.88 -14.23
C LEU A 335 7.65 -3.51 -14.43
N THR A 336 6.45 -3.36 -13.91
CA THR A 336 5.78 -2.05 -13.78
C THR A 336 5.47 -1.80 -12.30
N ASN A 337 5.93 -0.68 -11.77
CA ASN A 337 5.70 -0.30 -10.39
C ASN A 337 4.84 0.96 -10.29
N TYR A 338 3.63 0.84 -9.74
CA TYR A 338 2.80 1.96 -9.30
C TYR A 338 2.85 2.16 -7.78
N GLY A 339 3.14 1.10 -7.02
CA GLY A 339 3.21 1.15 -5.56
C GLY A 339 4.63 1.32 -5.02
N LEU A 340 4.91 0.66 -3.90
CA LEU A 340 6.19 0.72 -3.21
C LEU A 340 7.04 -0.52 -3.47
N ILE A 341 8.28 -0.34 -3.93
CA ILE A 341 9.32 -1.36 -3.90
C ILE A 341 10.42 -0.91 -2.93
N GLN A 342 10.68 -1.68 -1.88
CA GLN A 342 11.56 -1.27 -0.79
C GLN A 342 12.63 -2.32 -0.43
N ALA A 343 13.90 -1.91 -0.51
CA ALA A 343 15.00 -2.60 0.15
C ALA A 343 15.08 -2.16 1.62
N ASP A 344 14.71 -3.05 2.55
CA ASP A 344 14.70 -2.79 3.99
C ASP A 344 15.50 -3.80 4.83
N GLN A 345 16.11 -4.79 4.17
CA GLN A 345 16.89 -5.86 4.83
C GLN A 345 18.39 -5.62 4.76
N SER A 346 19.17 -6.41 5.50
CA SER A 346 20.63 -6.28 5.50
C SER A 346 21.27 -6.72 4.17
N LYS A 347 20.64 -7.66 3.47
CA LYS A 347 21.05 -8.08 2.12
C LYS A 347 20.41 -7.19 1.05
N PRO A 348 21.10 -6.94 -0.08
CA PRO A 348 20.57 -6.10 -1.13
C PRO A 348 19.32 -6.70 -1.78
N LEU A 349 18.39 -5.84 -2.20
CA LEU A 349 17.36 -6.15 -3.19
C LEU A 349 17.88 -5.73 -4.58
N TYR A 350 17.75 -6.62 -5.55
CA TYR A 350 18.14 -6.44 -6.94
C TYR A 350 16.89 -6.33 -7.80
N ILE A 351 16.79 -5.25 -8.57
CA ILE A 351 15.83 -5.12 -9.66
C ILE A 351 16.58 -5.51 -10.93
N ASP A 352 16.26 -6.66 -11.49
CA ASP A 352 16.98 -7.29 -12.59
C ASP A 352 15.98 -7.75 -13.67
N PRO A 353 15.37 -6.81 -14.41
CA PRO A 353 14.42 -7.11 -15.48
C PRO A 353 15.12 -7.81 -16.64
N THR A 354 14.35 -8.32 -17.60
CA THR A 354 14.97 -8.77 -18.85
C THR A 354 15.52 -7.59 -19.67
N ASP A 355 16.65 -7.80 -20.35
CA ASP A 355 17.34 -6.76 -21.15
C ASP A 355 16.47 -6.15 -22.27
N ASN A 356 15.44 -6.86 -22.74
CA ASN A 356 14.58 -6.45 -23.84
C ASN A 356 13.28 -5.75 -23.40
N GLN A 357 13.11 -5.48 -22.11
CA GLN A 357 11.89 -4.86 -21.57
C GLN A 357 12.25 -3.63 -20.74
N THR A 358 11.36 -2.64 -20.74
CA THR A 358 11.50 -1.45 -19.91
C THR A 358 10.90 -1.72 -18.54
N VAL A 359 11.62 -1.33 -17.49
CA VAL A 359 11.06 -1.19 -16.15
C VAL A 359 10.45 0.19 -16.04
N PHE A 360 9.15 0.25 -15.79
CA PHE A 360 8.45 1.50 -15.55
C PHE A 360 8.25 1.71 -14.05
N ASN A 361 8.80 2.79 -13.51
CA ASN A 361 8.54 3.23 -12.15
C ASN A 361 7.64 4.47 -12.17
N TYR A 362 6.35 4.28 -11.85
CA TYR A 362 5.38 5.35 -11.58
C TYR A 362 5.19 5.61 -10.08
N GLY A 363 5.47 4.60 -9.25
CA GLY A 363 5.43 4.68 -7.79
C GLY A 363 6.78 5.03 -7.18
N THR A 364 7.15 4.33 -6.11
CA THR A 364 8.41 4.54 -5.39
C THR A 364 9.27 3.28 -5.40
N MET A 365 10.53 3.43 -5.80
CA MET A 365 11.60 2.44 -5.59
C MET A 365 12.59 3.01 -4.59
N GLN A 366 12.72 2.39 -3.41
CA GLN A 366 13.54 2.95 -2.33
C GLN A 366 14.43 1.96 -1.59
N ALA A 367 15.52 2.47 -1.01
CA ALA A 367 16.30 1.80 0.00
C ALA A 367 16.19 2.52 1.34
N SER A 368 16.08 1.76 2.44
CA SER A 368 15.87 2.32 3.78
C SER A 368 16.73 1.64 4.83
N GLY A 369 17.16 2.36 5.88
CA GLY A 369 17.86 1.77 7.01
C GLY A 369 19.21 1.16 6.61
N LYS A 370 19.35 -0.16 6.69
CA LYS A 370 20.54 -0.89 6.20
C LYS A 370 20.36 -1.47 4.78
N GLY A 371 19.20 -1.22 4.18
CA GLY A 371 18.82 -1.70 2.87
C GLY A 371 19.70 -1.16 1.76
N THR A 372 19.98 -2.04 0.79
CA THR A 372 20.60 -1.65 -0.48
C THR A 372 19.68 -2.04 -1.62
N LEU A 373 19.30 -1.08 -2.47
CA LEU A 373 18.57 -1.32 -3.71
C LEU A 373 19.55 -1.22 -4.88
N ASN A 374 19.77 -2.33 -5.57
CA ASN A 374 20.65 -2.42 -6.74
C ASN A 374 19.82 -2.59 -8.00
N PHE A 375 20.08 -1.74 -8.99
CA PHE A 375 19.54 -1.90 -10.34
C PHE A 375 20.53 -2.71 -11.17
N ASN A 376 20.05 -3.60 -12.04
CA ASN A 376 20.87 -4.51 -12.84
C ASN A 376 20.39 -4.54 -14.29
N TYR A 377 21.30 -4.23 -15.23
CA TYR A 377 21.11 -4.34 -16.70
C TYR A 377 19.79 -3.74 -17.22
N GLY A 378 19.37 -3.99 -18.46
CA GLY A 378 18.09 -3.51 -18.99
C GLY A 378 17.87 -1.99 -19.04
N LEU A 379 16.61 -1.63 -19.33
CA LEU A 379 16.13 -0.27 -19.56
C LEU A 379 15.18 0.16 -18.43
N TYR A 380 15.39 1.33 -17.85
CA TYR A 380 14.54 1.87 -16.78
C TYR A 380 14.05 3.26 -17.12
N GLU A 381 12.75 3.47 -16.87
CA GLU A 381 12.08 4.75 -16.93
C GLU A 381 11.48 5.08 -15.57
N ASN A 382 11.93 6.20 -15.00
CA ASN A 382 11.47 6.74 -13.74
C ASN A 382 10.55 7.94 -13.99
N SER A 383 9.24 7.73 -13.88
CA SER A 383 8.24 8.80 -13.82
C SER A 383 7.78 9.10 -12.39
N GLY A 384 8.07 8.19 -11.46
CA GLY A 384 7.81 8.30 -10.03
C GLY A 384 9.06 8.70 -9.24
N THR A 385 9.28 8.03 -8.12
CA THR A 385 10.37 8.32 -7.17
C THR A 385 11.39 7.20 -7.08
N ILE A 386 12.67 7.55 -7.17
CA ILE A 386 13.80 6.72 -6.74
C ILE A 386 14.44 7.38 -5.52
N ALA A 387 14.53 6.67 -4.41
CA ALA A 387 14.93 7.28 -3.16
C ALA A 387 15.81 6.42 -2.24
N ALA A 388 16.74 7.07 -1.54
CA ALA A 388 17.48 6.50 -0.42
C ALA A 388 17.06 7.23 0.88
N HIS A 389 16.79 6.47 1.94
CA HIS A 389 16.31 7.00 3.23
C HIS A 389 17.02 6.38 4.45
N ARG A 390 17.21 7.18 5.51
CA ARG A 390 17.56 6.68 6.87
C ARG A 390 18.78 5.73 6.94
N GLY A 391 19.77 5.91 6.08
CA GLY A 391 20.96 5.06 5.97
C GLY A 391 21.00 4.14 4.73
N GLY A 392 19.90 4.08 3.97
CA GLY A 392 19.78 3.23 2.79
C GLY A 392 20.72 3.63 1.66
N THR A 393 21.00 2.68 0.78
CA THR A 393 21.82 2.90 -0.42
C THR A 393 21.07 2.46 -1.68
N VAL A 394 20.95 3.34 -2.67
CA VAL A 394 20.49 3.00 -4.01
C VAL A 394 21.67 3.05 -4.97
N ASN A 395 21.89 1.98 -5.75
CA ASN A 395 22.95 1.89 -6.74
C ASN A 395 22.37 1.64 -8.14
N VAL A 396 22.71 2.53 -9.07
CA VAL A 396 22.42 2.42 -10.50
C VAL A 396 23.76 2.35 -11.24
N PRO A 397 24.27 1.13 -11.54
CA PRO A 397 25.57 0.95 -12.19
C PRO A 397 25.54 1.44 -13.65
N ALA A 398 26.71 1.64 -14.26
CA ALA A 398 26.83 2.08 -15.65
C ALA A 398 26.24 1.09 -16.67
N THR A 399 26.06 -0.18 -16.28
CA THR A 399 25.44 -1.23 -17.12
C THR A 399 23.93 -1.05 -17.31
N VAL A 400 23.28 -0.22 -16.50
CA VAL A 400 21.86 0.10 -16.60
C VAL A 400 21.63 1.18 -17.67
N ILE A 401 20.58 1.08 -18.46
CA ILE A 401 20.16 2.17 -19.34
C ILE A 401 19.03 2.93 -18.64
N LEU A 402 19.28 4.19 -18.27
CA LEU A 402 18.29 5.07 -17.65
C LEU A 402 17.74 6.02 -18.71
N THR A 403 16.48 5.89 -19.10
CA THR A 403 15.86 6.73 -20.15
C THR A 403 15.77 8.19 -19.73
N ASN A 404 15.69 8.45 -18.42
CA ASN A 404 15.73 9.80 -17.85
C ASN A 404 17.11 10.46 -17.91
N TYR A 405 18.13 9.85 -18.52
CA TYR A 405 19.47 10.43 -18.58
C TYR A 405 19.96 10.56 -20.02
N ASN A 406 20.15 11.81 -20.46
CA ASN A 406 20.79 12.12 -21.74
C ASN A 406 22.29 12.31 -21.54
N ALA A 407 23.06 11.27 -21.86
CA ALA A 407 24.51 11.26 -21.74
C ALA A 407 25.25 12.24 -22.68
N ALA A 408 24.61 12.72 -23.75
CA ALA A 408 25.26 13.67 -24.66
C ALA A 408 25.33 15.08 -24.08
N ALA A 409 24.47 15.40 -23.12
CA ALA A 409 24.34 16.71 -22.50
C ALA A 409 24.43 16.65 -20.97
N ASP A 410 24.81 15.50 -20.39
CA ASP A 410 24.84 15.26 -18.95
C ASP A 410 23.55 15.72 -18.24
N THR A 411 22.41 15.43 -18.86
CA THR A 411 21.09 15.94 -18.44
C THR A 411 20.25 14.85 -17.81
N LEU A 412 19.75 15.10 -16.60
CA LEU A 412 18.70 14.30 -15.97
C LEU A 412 17.34 14.90 -16.35
N THR A 413 16.53 14.17 -17.13
CA THR A 413 15.38 14.72 -17.86
C THR A 413 14.03 14.53 -17.17
N GLY A 414 13.97 13.77 -16.06
CA GLY A 414 12.71 13.60 -15.33
C GLY A 414 12.79 12.65 -14.13
N GLY A 415 11.64 12.45 -13.49
CA GLY A 415 11.50 11.66 -12.26
C GLY A 415 11.83 12.44 -11.00
N ASN A 416 11.52 11.86 -9.85
CA ASN A 416 11.86 12.37 -8.53
C ASN A 416 13.01 11.54 -7.93
N TRP A 417 14.05 12.22 -7.45
CA TRP A 417 15.31 11.63 -7.00
C TRP A 417 15.64 12.16 -5.62
N GLN A 418 15.53 11.31 -4.61
CA GLN A 418 15.58 11.75 -3.22
C GLN A 418 16.68 11.05 -2.43
N VAL A 419 17.43 11.84 -1.65
CA VAL A 419 18.37 11.33 -0.66
C VAL A 419 18.04 11.97 0.69
N LEU A 420 17.28 11.24 1.51
CA LEU A 420 16.78 11.74 2.80
C LEU A 420 17.57 11.10 3.95
N ALA A 421 18.68 11.73 4.31
CA ALA A 421 19.54 11.31 5.40
C ALA A 421 19.02 11.80 6.76
N ASP A 422 18.87 10.86 7.70
CA ASP A 422 18.51 11.13 9.10
C ASP A 422 18.84 9.91 10.00
N PRO A 423 19.81 9.99 10.92
CA PRO A 423 21.03 10.79 10.89
C PRO A 423 22.14 10.12 10.05
N ASN A 424 21.89 8.91 9.53
CA ASN A 424 22.90 8.06 8.90
C ASN A 424 23.24 8.50 7.47
N ILE A 425 24.46 8.18 7.04
CA ILE A 425 24.89 8.33 5.64
C ILE A 425 23.93 7.58 4.74
N THR A 426 23.31 8.31 3.82
CA THR A 426 22.28 7.81 2.91
C THR A 426 22.72 8.16 1.50
N THR A 427 22.71 7.18 0.61
CA THR A 427 23.43 7.30 -0.67
C THR A 427 22.54 6.96 -1.86
N LEU A 428 22.56 7.80 -2.89
CA LEU A 428 22.07 7.49 -4.22
C LEU A 428 23.23 7.60 -5.21
N ASN A 429 23.58 6.48 -5.86
CA ASN A 429 24.68 6.39 -6.79
C ASN A 429 24.16 6.21 -8.21
N LEU A 430 24.35 7.20 -9.07
CA LEU A 430 24.23 7.07 -10.53
C LEU A 430 25.65 7.00 -11.12
N VAL A 431 26.16 5.78 -11.30
CA VAL A 431 27.55 5.55 -11.72
C VAL A 431 27.75 6.04 -13.15
N ASP A 432 28.83 6.78 -13.41
CA ASP A 432 29.19 7.36 -14.72
C ASP A 432 28.09 8.22 -15.35
N ARG A 433 27.29 8.91 -14.53
CA ARG A 433 26.20 9.80 -14.97
C ARG A 433 26.26 11.14 -14.24
N PRO A 434 27.26 12.00 -14.51
CA PRO A 434 27.27 13.36 -13.97
C PRO A 434 26.02 14.13 -14.44
N ILE A 435 25.50 14.99 -13.57
CA ILE A 435 24.31 15.82 -13.83
C ILE A 435 24.78 17.27 -13.88
N VAL A 436 25.05 17.75 -15.09
CA VAL A 436 25.35 19.16 -15.36
C VAL A 436 24.06 19.95 -15.53
N ILE A 437 23.03 19.32 -16.12
CA ILE A 437 21.69 19.89 -16.31
C ILE A 437 20.66 19.05 -15.55
N ASN A 438 19.98 19.64 -14.58
CA ASN A 438 18.86 19.02 -13.88
C ASN A 438 17.53 19.52 -14.47
N ALA A 439 16.82 18.69 -15.22
CA ALA A 439 15.42 18.90 -15.62
C ALA A 439 14.45 17.96 -14.87
N ALA A 440 14.92 17.33 -13.78
CA ALA A 440 14.17 16.45 -12.91
C ALA A 440 13.90 17.11 -11.54
N ALA A 441 13.27 16.39 -10.62
CA ALA A 441 13.17 16.81 -9.22
C ALA A 441 14.25 16.10 -8.39
N ILE A 442 15.16 16.88 -7.79
CA ILE A 442 16.22 16.39 -6.91
C ILE A 442 16.01 16.97 -5.51
N THR A 443 15.98 16.11 -4.49
CA THR A 443 15.95 16.53 -3.08
C THR A 443 17.09 15.89 -2.30
N LEU A 444 17.92 16.74 -1.69
CA LEU A 444 18.97 16.34 -0.76
C LEU A 444 18.60 16.85 0.62
N SER A 445 18.34 15.93 1.55
CA SER A 445 17.92 16.26 2.91
C SER A 445 18.89 15.66 3.92
N GLY A 446 19.31 16.47 4.89
CA GLY A 446 20.25 16.05 5.94
C GLY A 446 21.71 16.18 5.51
N PRO A 447 22.64 16.52 6.43
CA PRO A 447 24.05 16.74 6.13
C PRO A 447 24.76 15.50 5.58
N ASN A 448 24.23 14.30 5.86
CA ASN A 448 24.79 13.02 5.45
C ASN A 448 24.15 12.45 4.17
N SER A 449 23.41 13.26 3.41
CA SER A 449 22.90 12.87 2.09
C SER A 449 24.02 12.91 1.05
N VAL A 450 24.25 11.79 0.37
CA VAL A 450 25.30 11.62 -0.64
C VAL A 450 24.67 11.34 -2.00
N PHE A 451 24.82 12.31 -2.92
CA PHE A 451 24.42 12.16 -4.32
C PHE A 451 25.48 12.76 -5.25
N ASN A 452 26.61 12.08 -5.41
CA ASN A 452 27.77 12.66 -6.10
C ASN A 452 27.52 13.03 -7.57
N ALA A 453 26.54 12.41 -8.22
CA ALA A 453 26.19 12.70 -9.60
C ALA A 453 25.77 14.16 -9.81
N VAL A 454 25.21 14.84 -8.81
CA VAL A 454 24.75 16.25 -8.91
C VAL A 454 25.85 17.28 -8.61
N ASN A 455 27.04 16.85 -8.19
CA ASN A 455 28.15 17.77 -7.87
C ASN A 455 28.56 18.73 -9.02
N PRO A 456 28.49 18.36 -10.32
CA PRO A 456 28.84 19.26 -11.42
C PRO A 456 27.66 20.12 -11.92
N LEU A 457 26.56 20.23 -11.15
CA LEU A 457 25.36 20.98 -11.55
C LEU A 457 25.70 22.43 -11.93
N GLN A 458 25.26 22.83 -13.12
CA GLN A 458 25.41 24.19 -13.66
C GLN A 458 24.09 24.78 -14.15
N ASN A 459 23.09 23.94 -14.46
CA ASN A 459 21.80 24.39 -14.96
C ASN A 459 20.67 23.61 -14.28
N ASN A 460 19.80 24.31 -13.56
CA ASN A 460 18.61 23.75 -12.93
C ASN A 460 17.36 24.19 -13.70
N GLN A 461 16.78 23.29 -14.50
CA GLN A 461 15.51 23.47 -15.21
C GLN A 461 14.32 22.84 -14.47
N GLY A 462 14.59 21.88 -13.59
CA GLY A 462 13.60 21.21 -12.75
C GLY A 462 13.60 21.77 -11.33
N ALA A 463 13.47 20.89 -10.34
CA ALA A 463 13.50 21.25 -8.93
C ALA A 463 14.80 20.78 -8.27
N PHE A 464 15.43 21.65 -7.48
CA PHE A 464 16.59 21.33 -6.67
C PHE A 464 16.39 21.81 -5.23
N HIS A 465 16.21 20.87 -4.31
CA HIS A 465 15.92 21.16 -2.91
C HIS A 465 17.06 20.69 -1.99
N LEU A 466 17.53 21.59 -1.14
CA LEU A 466 18.45 21.32 -0.04
C LEU A 466 17.69 21.51 1.26
N LEU A 467 17.51 20.45 2.05
CA LEU A 467 16.65 20.48 3.23
C LEU A 467 17.38 19.95 4.47
N ASN A 468 16.84 20.31 5.64
CA ASN A 468 17.21 19.73 6.94
C ASN A 468 18.73 19.73 7.23
N GLY A 469 19.40 20.86 7.02
CA GLY A 469 20.83 20.97 7.32
C GLY A 469 21.79 20.54 6.21
N ARG A 470 21.31 20.47 4.96
CA ARG A 470 22.15 20.03 3.83
C ARG A 470 22.93 21.19 3.24
N ASN A 471 24.26 21.06 3.21
CA ASN A 471 25.13 22.02 2.54
C ASN A 471 25.44 21.56 1.11
N PHE A 472 25.41 22.45 0.13
CA PHE A 472 25.83 22.14 -1.23
C PHE A 472 26.70 23.28 -1.78
N THR A 473 27.78 22.91 -2.45
CA THR A 473 28.68 23.86 -3.10
C THR A 473 28.78 23.50 -4.57
N THR A 474 28.41 24.42 -5.45
CA THR A 474 28.52 24.20 -6.90
C THR A 474 29.99 24.18 -7.32
N ALA A 475 30.29 23.53 -8.44
CA ALA A 475 31.64 23.51 -8.99
C ALA A 475 32.02 24.82 -9.71
N ALA A 476 31.04 25.55 -10.23
CA ALA A 476 31.17 26.78 -11.02
C ALA A 476 29.85 27.58 -10.95
N ASP A 477 29.57 28.39 -11.96
CA ASP A 477 28.32 29.13 -12.14
C ASP A 477 27.07 28.23 -12.06
N LEU A 478 25.96 28.81 -11.62
CA LEU A 478 24.66 28.14 -11.57
C LEU A 478 23.59 28.99 -12.25
N HIS A 479 22.95 28.42 -13.27
CA HIS A 479 21.79 28.99 -13.94
C HIS A 479 20.52 28.29 -13.47
N ASN A 480 19.54 29.05 -13.00
CA ASN A 480 18.25 28.55 -12.58
C ASN A 480 17.16 28.94 -13.60
N TYR A 481 16.45 27.95 -14.10
CA TYR A 481 15.28 28.06 -14.97
C TYR A 481 14.04 27.41 -14.34
N GLY A 482 14.21 26.70 -13.22
CA GLY A 482 13.15 26.01 -12.48
C GLY A 482 13.08 26.49 -11.04
N THR A 483 13.06 25.56 -10.09
CA THR A 483 12.95 25.87 -8.66
C THR A 483 14.21 25.49 -7.89
N ILE A 484 14.67 26.39 -7.05
CA ILE A 484 15.69 26.13 -6.02
C ILE A 484 15.04 26.39 -4.66
N ARG A 485 15.14 25.43 -3.75
CA ARG A 485 14.75 25.61 -2.34
C ARG A 485 15.92 25.28 -1.43
N VAL A 486 16.25 26.21 -0.55
CA VAL A 486 17.23 26.03 0.53
C VAL A 486 16.48 26.12 1.84
N GLY A 487 16.14 24.97 2.43
CA GLY A 487 15.38 24.88 3.67
C GLY A 487 16.18 25.29 4.91
N PRO A 488 15.53 25.40 6.08
CA PRO A 488 16.19 25.83 7.32
C PRO A 488 17.46 25.06 7.66
N GLY A 489 18.50 25.79 8.07
CA GLY A 489 19.82 25.27 8.41
C GLY A 489 20.62 24.67 7.23
N SER A 490 20.07 24.68 6.02
CA SER A 490 20.76 24.25 4.79
C SER A 490 21.49 25.43 4.18
N HIS A 491 22.55 25.16 3.42
CA HIS A 491 23.40 26.21 2.87
C HIS A 491 23.74 25.91 1.41
N LEU A 492 23.44 26.85 0.50
CA LEU A 492 23.87 26.80 -0.90
C LEU A 492 25.03 27.77 -1.11
N THR A 493 26.18 27.25 -1.53
CA THR A 493 27.33 28.06 -1.95
C THR A 493 27.54 27.92 -3.46
N ILE A 494 27.62 29.04 -4.17
CA ILE A 494 27.84 29.06 -5.62
C ILE A 494 29.25 29.57 -5.89
N ASN A 495 30.11 28.71 -6.46
CA ASN A 495 31.51 29.04 -6.78
C ASN A 495 31.65 29.69 -8.16
N GLY A 496 30.87 30.73 -8.41
CA GLY A 496 30.81 31.44 -9.68
C GLY A 496 29.65 32.42 -9.70
N ASP A 497 29.23 32.75 -10.92
CA ASP A 497 28.08 33.62 -11.15
C ASP A 497 26.77 32.86 -10.89
N TYR A 498 25.75 33.60 -10.46
CA TYR A 498 24.39 33.10 -10.40
C TYR A 498 23.51 33.82 -11.39
N TYR A 499 22.77 33.05 -12.17
CA TYR A 499 21.76 33.55 -13.08
C TYR A 499 20.42 32.90 -12.75
N ASP A 500 19.39 33.73 -12.59
CA ASP A 500 18.01 33.29 -12.46
C ASP A 500 17.21 33.77 -13.67
N ALA A 501 16.52 32.85 -14.35
CA ALA A 501 15.72 33.16 -15.53
C ALA A 501 14.35 33.72 -15.16
N ALA A 502 13.72 34.43 -16.09
CA ALA A 502 12.33 34.86 -15.92
C ALA A 502 11.41 33.65 -15.66
N GLY A 503 10.62 33.71 -14.59
CA GLY A 503 9.70 32.65 -14.16
C GLY A 503 10.32 31.55 -13.29
N ALA A 504 11.63 31.60 -13.03
CA ALA A 504 12.28 30.72 -12.07
C ALA A 504 11.95 31.15 -10.62
N LEU A 505 12.00 30.21 -9.68
CA LEU A 505 11.69 30.43 -8.26
C LEU A 505 12.86 30.05 -7.37
N VAL A 506 13.25 30.94 -6.47
CA VAL A 506 14.31 30.76 -5.50
C VAL A 506 13.74 31.01 -4.11
N GLN A 507 13.66 29.97 -3.29
CA GLN A 507 13.16 30.03 -1.93
C GLN A 507 14.28 29.73 -0.94
N ILE A 508 14.66 30.72 -0.14
CA ILE A 508 15.78 30.65 0.80
C ILE A 508 15.24 30.78 2.22
N ASP A 509 15.15 29.66 2.94
CA ASP A 509 14.89 29.58 4.39
C ASP A 509 16.17 29.27 5.19
N GLY A 510 17.22 28.80 4.52
CA GLY A 510 18.57 28.63 5.04
C GLY A 510 19.47 29.78 4.59
N ASP A 511 20.65 29.46 4.06
CA ASP A 511 21.58 30.49 3.53
C ASP A 511 21.94 30.28 2.06
N LEU A 512 22.07 31.39 1.34
CA LEU A 512 22.66 31.47 0.00
C LEU A 512 23.90 32.37 0.02
N THR A 513 25.02 31.87 -0.51
CA THR A 513 26.28 32.61 -0.64
C THR A 513 26.92 32.37 -2.00
N LEU A 514 27.42 33.42 -2.65
CA LEU A 514 28.20 33.36 -3.89
C LEU A 514 29.64 33.79 -3.62
N THR A 515 30.57 33.29 -4.45
CA THR A 515 31.93 33.82 -4.53
C THR A 515 32.03 35.11 -5.35
N ASP A 516 31.13 35.32 -6.34
CA ASP A 516 30.96 36.62 -7.01
C ASP A 516 30.14 37.57 -6.12
N PRO A 517 30.43 38.88 -6.07
CA PRO A 517 29.72 39.82 -5.21
C PRO A 517 28.20 39.91 -5.46
N ASN A 518 27.65 39.67 -6.66
CA ASN A 518 26.26 40.06 -6.93
C ASN A 518 25.34 38.89 -7.33
N ILE A 519 24.15 38.84 -6.74
CA ILE A 519 23.04 37.96 -7.12
C ILE A 519 22.05 38.76 -7.97
N THR A 520 21.79 38.31 -9.20
CA THR A 520 20.75 38.89 -10.07
C THR A 520 19.54 37.98 -10.11
N ILE A 521 18.36 38.50 -9.76
CA ILE A 521 17.08 37.79 -9.77
C ILE A 521 16.21 38.32 -10.91
N THR A 522 15.86 37.44 -11.85
CA THR A 522 14.94 37.74 -12.96
C THR A 522 13.58 37.04 -12.81
N GLY A 523 13.50 36.01 -11.98
CA GLY A 523 12.26 35.34 -11.60
C GLY A 523 11.73 35.86 -10.26
N ALA A 524 11.73 35.00 -9.25
CA ALA A 524 11.24 35.31 -7.91
C ALA A 524 12.21 34.84 -6.83
N LEU A 525 12.45 35.71 -5.84
CA LEU A 525 13.20 35.40 -4.62
C LEU A 525 12.27 35.48 -3.40
N GLY A 526 12.27 34.44 -2.56
CA GLY A 526 11.52 34.41 -1.32
C GLY A 526 12.14 33.58 -0.20
N GLY A 527 11.38 33.33 0.87
CA GLY A 527 11.80 32.56 2.04
C GLY A 527 12.23 33.39 3.25
N ASN A 528 12.61 32.70 4.33
CA ASN A 528 12.88 33.28 5.66
C ASN A 528 14.37 33.35 6.05
N GLY A 529 15.25 33.09 5.08
CA GLY A 529 16.66 32.85 5.29
C GLY A 529 17.54 34.07 5.04
N SER A 530 18.83 33.81 4.84
CA SER A 530 19.82 34.85 4.57
C SER A 530 20.44 34.69 3.18
N VAL A 531 20.50 35.79 2.44
CA VAL A 531 21.22 35.92 1.18
C VAL A 531 22.46 36.79 1.45
N ASN A 532 23.62 36.16 1.52
CA ASN A 532 24.85 36.75 2.07
C ASN A 532 25.68 37.57 1.04
N ASN A 533 25.05 37.98 -0.05
CA ASN A 533 25.64 38.78 -1.12
C ASN A 533 24.65 39.91 -1.49
N PRO A 534 25.12 41.03 -2.06
CA PRO A 534 24.27 42.00 -2.73
C PRO A 534 23.25 41.37 -3.68
N VAL A 535 21.99 41.76 -3.54
CA VAL A 535 20.86 41.27 -4.33
C VAL A 535 20.36 42.38 -5.26
N TYR A 536 20.25 42.06 -6.55
CA TYR A 536 19.64 42.90 -7.58
C TYR A 536 18.38 42.22 -8.10
N ILE A 537 17.20 42.78 -7.76
CA ILE A 537 15.91 42.35 -8.30
C ILE A 537 15.66 43.15 -9.58
N THR A 538 15.62 42.45 -10.71
CA THR A 538 15.45 43.08 -12.03
C THR A 538 14.02 43.58 -12.25
N ALA A 539 13.80 44.32 -13.34
CA ALA A 539 12.48 44.82 -13.71
C ALA A 539 11.47 43.68 -13.88
N ALA A 540 10.28 43.83 -13.29
CA ALA A 540 9.21 42.83 -13.25
C ALA A 540 9.53 41.50 -12.52
N ALA A 541 10.71 41.38 -11.89
CA ALA A 541 11.02 40.27 -10.99
C ALA A 541 10.37 40.46 -9.61
N TYR A 542 10.20 39.36 -8.87
CA TYR A 542 9.46 39.34 -7.62
C TYR A 542 10.39 39.14 -6.42
N LEU A 543 10.18 39.96 -5.39
CA LEU A 543 10.69 39.75 -4.05
C LEU A 543 9.50 39.39 -3.16
N SER A 544 9.50 38.20 -2.58
CA SER A 544 8.42 37.61 -1.79
C SER A 544 8.99 36.96 -0.53
N PRO A 545 9.49 37.74 0.45
CA PRO A 545 10.02 37.19 1.70
C PRO A 545 8.97 36.30 2.38
N GLY A 546 9.44 35.35 3.18
CA GLY A 546 8.57 34.44 3.91
C GLY A 546 8.16 33.17 3.16
N ASP A 547 7.47 32.29 3.91
CA ASP A 547 6.85 31.03 3.45
C ASP A 547 5.33 31.09 3.70
N SER A 548 4.69 32.21 3.32
CA SER A 548 3.67 32.95 4.09
C SER A 548 4.35 34.20 4.67
N THR A 549 3.99 34.69 5.86
CA THR A 549 4.71 35.82 6.47
C THR A 549 6.09 35.45 7.02
N GLY A 550 7.10 36.28 6.81
CA GLY A 550 8.36 36.18 7.54
C GLY A 550 9.46 37.17 7.14
N ILE A 551 10.71 36.85 7.49
CA ILE A 551 11.84 37.79 7.35
C ILE A 551 12.86 37.20 6.40
N LEU A 552 13.08 37.84 5.25
CA LEU A 552 14.25 37.57 4.40
C LEU A 552 15.37 38.55 4.75
N THR A 553 16.58 38.05 4.95
CA THR A 553 17.76 38.89 5.20
C THR A 553 18.66 38.93 3.97
N CYS A 554 19.15 40.10 3.59
CA CYS A 554 20.14 40.25 2.51
C CYS A 554 21.25 41.24 2.88
N GLN A 555 22.40 41.14 2.20
CA GLN A 555 23.51 42.06 2.44
C GLN A 555 23.16 43.47 1.95
N GLU A 556 23.08 43.65 0.64
CA GLU A 556 22.57 44.87 -0.01
C GLU A 556 21.37 44.48 -0.85
N LEU A 557 20.45 45.40 -1.09
CA LEU A 557 19.30 45.17 -1.94
C LEU A 557 19.11 46.32 -2.92
N THR A 558 18.98 45.99 -4.19
CA THR A 558 18.60 46.94 -5.23
C THR A 558 17.34 46.45 -5.92
N LEU A 559 16.29 47.26 -5.90
CA LEU A 559 15.08 47.04 -6.68
C LEU A 559 15.17 47.87 -7.96
N ALA A 560 15.21 47.24 -9.13
CA ALA A 560 15.18 47.93 -10.41
C ALA A 560 13.83 48.61 -10.68
N ASP A 561 13.76 49.43 -11.73
CA ASP A 561 12.49 49.96 -12.23
C ASP A 561 11.47 48.84 -12.44
N ASP A 562 10.25 49.05 -11.96
CA ASP A 562 9.14 48.09 -12.04
C ASP A 562 9.39 46.72 -11.36
N ALA A 563 10.39 46.59 -10.48
CA ALA A 563 10.53 45.41 -9.62
C ALA A 563 9.33 45.32 -8.65
N VAL A 564 8.87 44.08 -8.37
CA VAL A 564 7.67 43.83 -7.58
C VAL A 564 8.03 43.27 -6.22
N TYR A 565 7.68 44.02 -5.16
CA TYR A 565 7.72 43.52 -3.80
C TYR A 565 6.33 42.98 -3.44
N VAL A 566 6.21 41.68 -3.22
CA VAL A 566 5.02 41.03 -2.68
C VAL A 566 5.14 41.01 -1.17
N TYR A 567 4.17 41.63 -0.51
CA TYR A 567 4.15 41.83 0.92
C TYR A 567 2.91 41.18 1.53
N GLU A 568 3.11 40.10 2.26
CA GLU A 568 2.04 39.41 2.98
C GLU A 568 1.84 39.98 4.38
N VAL A 569 0.58 40.18 4.76
CA VAL A 569 0.21 40.80 6.04
C VAL A 569 -1.08 40.22 6.59
N SER A 570 -1.11 40.02 7.91
CA SER A 570 -2.27 39.58 8.68
C SER A 570 -2.44 40.46 9.92
N GLN A 571 -3.40 40.11 10.78
CA GLN A 571 -3.62 40.79 12.06
C GLN A 571 -2.40 40.75 12.99
N THR A 572 -1.61 39.67 12.95
CA THR A 572 -0.55 39.38 13.93
C THR A 572 0.83 39.22 13.32
N GLN A 573 0.92 39.07 12.00
CA GLN A 573 2.16 38.78 11.29
C GLN A 573 2.25 39.61 10.02
N SER A 574 3.48 39.86 9.59
CA SER A 574 3.75 40.44 8.29
C SER A 574 5.09 39.99 7.78
N ASP A 575 5.25 40.11 6.48
CA ASP A 575 6.55 40.06 5.86
C ASP A 575 7.45 41.18 6.31
N ARG A 576 8.75 40.97 6.08
CA ARG A 576 9.77 42.00 6.21
C ARG A 576 11.03 41.59 5.45
N VAL A 577 11.76 42.59 4.96
CA VAL A 577 13.10 42.39 4.43
C VAL A 577 14.10 43.12 5.31
N MET A 578 15.11 42.41 5.80
CA MET A 578 16.22 42.98 6.56
C MET A 578 17.43 43.15 5.63
N VAL A 579 17.81 44.40 5.36
CA VAL A 579 18.95 44.74 4.51
C VAL A 579 20.09 45.20 5.43
N THR A 580 21.18 44.44 5.52
CA THR A 580 22.26 44.77 6.48
C THR A 580 23.16 45.92 6.01
N GLY A 581 23.23 46.15 4.70
CA GLY A 581 23.94 47.21 4.00
C GLY A 581 22.97 48.23 3.41
N ASP A 582 23.22 48.64 2.16
CA ASP A 582 22.46 49.68 1.47
C ASP A 582 21.20 49.11 0.78
N LEU A 583 20.13 49.90 0.79
CA LEU A 583 18.89 49.67 0.05
C LEU A 583 18.74 50.72 -1.06
N ASN A 584 18.85 50.27 -2.31
CA ASN A 584 18.84 51.09 -3.51
C ASN A 584 17.58 50.85 -4.35
N PHE A 585 17.18 51.86 -5.12
CA PHE A 585 16.00 51.81 -5.97
C PHE A 585 16.28 52.35 -7.38
N GLY A 586 15.51 51.85 -8.34
CA GLY A 586 15.25 52.56 -9.60
C GLY A 586 14.43 53.85 -9.38
N THR A 587 13.85 54.35 -10.44
CA THR A 587 12.89 55.46 -10.43
C THR A 587 11.46 55.02 -10.07
N THR A 588 11.12 53.75 -10.28
CA THR A 588 9.79 53.17 -10.04
C THR A 588 9.88 51.83 -9.32
N ALA A 589 8.87 51.48 -8.53
CA ALA A 589 8.74 50.15 -7.91
C ALA A 589 7.26 49.80 -7.68
N VAL A 590 6.96 48.51 -7.58
CA VAL A 590 5.59 48.02 -7.33
C VAL A 590 5.53 47.31 -5.98
N LEU A 591 4.58 47.69 -5.14
CA LEU A 591 4.25 47.00 -3.90
C LEU A 591 2.91 46.28 -4.08
N ASN A 592 2.91 44.96 -4.01
CA ASN A 592 1.70 44.14 -4.00
C ASN A 592 1.42 43.70 -2.57
N VAL A 593 0.43 44.29 -1.92
CA VAL A 593 -0.01 43.89 -0.59
C VAL A 593 -0.99 42.72 -0.71
N VAL A 594 -0.71 41.64 0.01
CA VAL A 594 -1.49 40.41 -0.01
C VAL A 594 -1.90 40.09 1.43
N GLN A 595 -3.16 39.72 1.62
CA GLN A 595 -3.62 39.25 2.92
C GLN A 595 -3.11 37.83 3.17
N PHE A 596 -2.51 37.61 4.33
CA PHE A 596 -2.18 36.29 4.84
C PHE A 596 -3.20 35.84 5.90
N GLY A 597 -3.67 34.60 5.77
CA GLY A 597 -4.61 34.00 6.72
C GLY A 597 -6.01 34.62 6.71
N SER A 598 -6.80 34.26 7.71
CA SER A 598 -8.24 34.55 7.78
C SER A 598 -8.58 35.91 8.43
N PHE A 599 -7.59 36.61 8.98
CA PHE A 599 -7.82 37.86 9.71
C PHE A 599 -7.11 39.02 9.04
N GLU A 600 -7.89 40.06 8.76
CA GLU A 600 -7.42 41.31 8.18
C GLU A 600 -6.35 41.98 9.07
N PRO A 601 -5.36 42.68 8.49
CA PRO A 601 -4.42 43.48 9.26
C PRO A 601 -5.14 44.54 10.10
N LEU A 602 -4.60 44.86 11.28
CA LEU A 602 -5.08 46.00 12.05
C LEU A 602 -4.77 47.30 11.32
N THR A 603 -5.61 48.32 11.50
CA THR A 603 -5.26 49.65 10.98
C THR A 603 -3.97 50.15 11.63
N GLY A 604 -2.95 50.44 10.82
CA GLY A 604 -1.68 50.91 11.36
C GLY A 604 -0.54 50.98 10.36
N ASP A 605 0.63 51.28 10.90
CA ASP A 605 1.88 51.39 10.16
C ASP A 605 2.60 50.03 10.13
N TYR A 606 3.08 49.65 8.95
CA TYR A 606 3.68 48.34 8.70
C TYR A 606 5.08 48.47 8.14
N VAL A 607 6.07 47.89 8.84
CA VAL A 607 7.48 47.94 8.43
C VAL A 607 7.71 46.95 7.30
N LEU A 608 8.13 47.46 6.15
CA LEU A 608 8.46 46.69 4.96
C LEU A 608 9.95 46.30 4.94
N PHE A 609 10.80 47.29 5.19
CA PHE A 609 12.25 47.14 5.15
C PHE A 609 12.88 47.68 6.44
N GLU A 610 13.85 46.94 6.97
CA GLU A 610 14.80 47.42 8.00
C GLU A 610 16.19 47.45 7.40
N VAL A 611 16.86 48.62 7.44
CA VAL A 611 18.12 48.86 6.71
C VAL A 611 19.25 49.24 7.65
N GLY A 612 20.38 48.54 7.53
CA GLY A 612 21.55 48.71 8.39
C GLY A 612 22.45 49.90 8.01
N SER A 613 22.40 50.34 6.75
CA SER A 613 23.23 51.43 6.22
C SER A 613 22.38 52.52 5.55
N ALA A 614 22.64 52.86 4.27
CA ALA A 614 21.95 53.93 3.57
C ALA A 614 20.66 53.42 2.89
N ILE A 615 19.67 54.31 2.80
CA ILE A 615 18.48 54.12 1.98
C ILE A 615 18.52 55.24 0.93
N ASP A 616 18.42 54.85 -0.34
CA ASP A 616 18.31 55.78 -1.46
C ASP A 616 17.04 56.62 -1.39
N THR A 617 16.90 57.55 -2.34
CA THR A 617 15.64 58.28 -2.50
C THR A 617 14.54 57.30 -2.86
N LEU A 618 13.39 57.39 -2.19
CA LEU A 618 12.26 56.51 -2.48
C LEU A 618 11.77 56.73 -3.93
N PRO A 619 11.52 55.65 -4.69
CA PRO A 619 11.00 55.74 -6.04
C PRO A 619 9.52 56.13 -6.05
N ASP A 620 8.98 56.36 -7.24
CA ASP A 620 7.54 56.42 -7.46
C ASP A 620 6.95 55.00 -7.30
N TRP A 621 6.27 54.76 -6.18
CA TRP A 621 5.67 53.45 -5.89
C TRP A 621 4.26 53.31 -6.46
N THR A 622 4.02 52.23 -7.19
CA THR A 622 2.68 51.73 -7.46
C THR A 622 2.29 50.76 -6.36
N ILE A 623 1.32 51.14 -5.51
CA ILE A 623 0.85 50.30 -4.41
C ILE A 623 -0.47 49.63 -4.82
N ASN A 624 -0.42 48.32 -5.01
CA ASN A 624 -1.57 47.49 -5.29
C ASN A 624 -2.09 46.91 -3.96
N LEU A 625 -3.29 47.34 -3.58
CA LEU A 625 -3.97 46.88 -2.37
C LEU A 625 -5.12 45.92 -2.72
N PRO A 626 -5.48 44.99 -1.82
CA PRO A 626 -6.73 44.26 -1.91
C PRO A 626 -7.94 45.20 -2.01
N VAL A 627 -9.04 44.71 -2.60
CA VAL A 627 -10.23 45.52 -2.83
C VAL A 627 -10.78 46.05 -1.49
N GLY A 628 -11.02 47.36 -1.42
CA GLY A 628 -11.57 48.04 -0.25
C GLY A 628 -10.53 48.49 0.78
N TRP A 629 -9.28 48.07 0.64
CA TRP A 629 -8.18 48.54 1.48
C TRP A 629 -7.68 49.91 1.01
N THR A 630 -7.16 50.70 1.94
CA THR A 630 -6.52 52.00 1.67
C THR A 630 -5.19 52.13 2.41
N SER A 631 -4.29 52.97 1.94
CA SER A 631 -3.07 53.36 2.66
C SER A 631 -2.73 54.81 2.37
N ASP A 632 -1.94 55.43 3.26
CA ASP A 632 -1.43 56.80 3.09
C ASP A 632 -0.12 56.84 2.27
N GLY A 633 0.26 55.70 1.66
CA GLY A 633 1.48 55.55 0.87
C GLY A 633 2.67 55.02 1.67
N LEU A 634 3.87 55.23 1.13
CA LEU A 634 5.13 54.78 1.74
C LEU A 634 5.94 55.98 2.22
N TYR A 635 6.56 55.84 3.39
CA TYR A 635 7.51 56.84 3.90
C TYR A 635 8.70 56.18 4.57
N ARG A 636 9.77 56.97 4.72
CA ARG A 636 10.98 56.59 5.43
C ARG A 636 10.93 57.12 6.85
N ASP A 637 11.17 56.25 7.84
CA ASP A 637 11.42 56.63 9.23
C ASP A 637 12.79 56.13 9.67
N GLY A 638 13.77 57.03 9.73
CA GLY A 638 15.17 56.69 10.00
C GLY A 638 15.73 55.64 9.04
N ASN A 639 15.84 54.42 9.55
CA ASN A 639 16.41 53.24 8.89
C ASN A 639 15.32 52.25 8.39
N GLN A 640 14.05 52.65 8.42
CA GLN A 640 12.92 51.82 8.01
C GLN A 640 12.18 52.45 6.83
N ILE A 641 11.58 51.59 6.00
CA ILE A 641 10.54 51.95 5.04
C ILE A 641 9.22 51.36 5.54
N ILE A 642 8.21 52.21 5.63
CA ILE A 642 6.94 51.92 6.28
C ILE A 642 5.79 52.18 5.31
N LEU A 643 4.87 51.23 5.23
CA LEU A 643 3.55 51.40 4.64
C LEU A 643 2.64 52.08 5.67
N ALA A 644 2.29 53.34 5.39
CA ALA A 644 1.56 54.19 6.31
C ALA A 644 0.08 53.85 6.35
N ASN A 645 -0.47 53.76 7.57
CA ASN A 645 -1.90 53.73 7.84
C ASN A 645 -2.65 52.76 6.91
N LEU A 646 -2.11 51.53 6.78
CA LEU A 646 -2.78 50.48 6.05
C LEU A 646 -4.11 50.20 6.75
N ASN A 647 -5.21 50.46 6.05
CA ASN A 647 -6.56 50.31 6.55
C ASN A 647 -7.27 49.31 5.67
N SER A 648 -7.40 48.09 6.18
CA SER A 648 -8.36 47.12 5.67
C SER A 648 -9.74 47.49 6.22
N PRO A 649 -10.83 47.33 5.45
CA PRO A 649 -12.17 47.42 5.98
C PRO A 649 -12.32 46.28 6.99
N GLN A 650 -12.04 46.59 8.26
CA GLN A 650 -12.03 45.62 9.36
C GLN A 650 -13.30 44.79 9.25
N THR A 651 -13.16 43.48 8.99
CA THR A 651 -14.30 42.56 9.13
C THR A 651 -14.77 42.69 10.57
N PHE A 652 -16.06 42.98 10.74
CA PHE A 652 -16.61 43.09 12.08
C PHE A 652 -16.34 41.78 12.81
N THR A 653 -15.91 41.84 14.07
CA THR A 653 -15.84 40.64 14.90
C THR A 653 -17.19 39.92 14.84
N GLY A 654 -17.26 38.70 14.32
CA GLY A 654 -18.52 37.98 14.08
C GLY A 654 -19.05 38.00 12.65
N ASP A 655 -18.38 38.66 11.70
CA ASP A 655 -18.61 38.49 10.25
C ASP A 655 -17.86 37.23 9.81
N LEU A 656 -18.51 36.08 9.98
CA LEU A 656 -17.93 34.75 9.77
C LEU A 656 -17.94 34.35 8.29
N ASN A 657 -18.81 34.97 7.49
CA ASN A 657 -18.92 34.73 6.05
C ASN A 657 -18.22 35.78 5.19
N TRP A 658 -17.64 36.82 5.80
CA TRP A 658 -16.93 37.93 5.16
C TRP A 658 -17.78 38.69 4.14
N ASP A 659 -19.08 38.82 4.40
CA ASP A 659 -19.96 39.66 3.60
C ASP A 659 -19.98 41.13 4.04
N HIS A 660 -19.08 41.47 4.99
CA HIS A 660 -18.93 42.77 5.65
C HIS A 660 -20.16 43.17 6.48
N LYS A 661 -20.92 42.20 6.99
CA LYS A 661 -22.05 42.41 7.90
C LYS A 661 -22.12 41.27 8.89
N VAL A 662 -22.30 41.57 10.17
CA VAL A 662 -22.61 40.52 11.15
C VAL A 662 -24.11 40.30 11.15
N ASN A 663 -24.57 39.21 10.54
CA ASN A 663 -25.98 38.94 10.33
C ASN A 663 -26.33 37.46 10.56
N VAL A 664 -27.55 37.09 10.19
CA VAL A 664 -28.07 35.73 10.42
C VAL A 664 -27.32 34.65 9.67
N LEU A 665 -26.64 35.00 8.59
CA LEU A 665 -25.78 34.09 7.86
C LEU A 665 -24.53 33.73 8.67
N ASP A 666 -23.98 34.66 9.44
CA ASP A 666 -22.85 34.40 10.34
C ASP A 666 -23.24 33.52 11.50
N LEU A 667 -24.42 33.75 12.10
CA LEU A 667 -24.94 32.84 13.12
C LEU A 667 -25.23 31.44 12.56
N ALA A 668 -25.65 31.33 11.30
CA ALA A 668 -25.84 30.04 10.66
C ALA A 668 -24.50 29.32 10.46
N HIS A 669 -23.44 30.04 10.06
CA HIS A 669 -22.08 29.52 9.98
C HIS A 669 -21.53 29.12 11.36
N PHE A 670 -21.73 29.95 12.38
CA PHE A 670 -21.33 29.64 13.74
C PHE A 670 -22.00 28.37 14.27
N ALA A 671 -23.29 28.20 13.99
CA ALA A 671 -24.06 27.05 14.44
C ALA A 671 -23.59 25.72 13.82
N SER A 672 -23.00 25.74 12.61
CA SER A 672 -22.47 24.51 11.98
C SER A 672 -21.21 23.98 12.65
N HIS A 673 -20.52 24.82 13.44
CA HIS A 673 -19.28 24.50 14.14
C HIS A 673 -19.43 24.55 15.66
N TRP A 674 -20.66 24.61 16.19
CA TRP A 674 -20.92 24.71 17.62
C TRP A 674 -20.33 23.52 18.42
N LEU A 675 -19.53 23.83 19.45
CA LEU A 675 -18.79 22.87 20.29
C LEU A 675 -17.68 22.09 19.57
N GLU A 676 -17.33 22.49 18.35
CA GLU A 676 -16.17 21.95 17.66
C GLU A 676 -14.88 22.34 18.41
N ARG A 677 -13.89 21.45 18.40
CA ARG A 677 -12.63 21.59 19.15
C ARG A 677 -11.45 21.36 18.22
N ASN A 678 -10.29 21.85 18.63
CA ASN A 678 -9.07 21.90 17.81
C ASN A 678 -9.24 22.82 16.59
N CYS A 679 -10.02 23.89 16.72
CA CYS A 679 -10.05 24.93 15.71
C CYS A 679 -8.65 25.53 15.58
N SER A 680 -8.19 25.69 14.36
CA SER A 680 -6.88 26.23 14.02
C SER A 680 -6.93 26.80 12.62
N GLU A 681 -5.92 27.57 12.23
CA GLU A 681 -5.77 28.14 10.88
C GLU A 681 -5.85 27.07 9.76
N LEU A 682 -5.64 25.78 10.07
CA LEU A 682 -5.78 24.67 9.13
C LEU A 682 -7.24 24.24 8.86
N ASN A 683 -8.18 24.59 9.75
CA ASN A 683 -9.61 24.37 9.58
C ASN A 683 -10.32 25.73 9.58
N ASP A 684 -10.16 26.43 8.47
CA ASP A 684 -10.55 27.83 8.26
C ASP A 684 -11.99 28.15 8.71
N TYR A 685 -12.94 27.23 8.52
CA TYR A 685 -14.33 27.45 8.94
C TYR A 685 -14.54 27.30 10.46
N CYS A 686 -13.84 26.37 11.11
CA CYS A 686 -13.84 26.22 12.56
C CYS A 686 -13.12 27.39 13.23
N SER A 687 -11.94 27.78 12.73
CA SER A 687 -11.18 28.90 13.28
C SER A 687 -11.92 30.22 13.19
N ARG A 688 -12.68 30.45 12.12
CA ARG A 688 -13.55 31.63 12.01
C ARG A 688 -14.61 31.66 13.12
N CYS A 689 -15.16 30.52 13.49
CA CYS A 689 -16.18 30.43 14.54
C CYS A 689 -15.59 30.48 15.96
N ASP A 690 -14.31 30.16 16.13
CA ASP A 690 -13.56 30.31 17.39
C ASP A 690 -13.00 31.73 17.52
N ILE A 691 -13.91 32.67 17.76
CA ILE A 691 -13.65 34.12 17.77
C ILE A 691 -12.62 34.50 18.85
N LEU A 692 -12.56 33.75 19.96
CA LEU A 692 -11.60 33.97 21.05
C LEU A 692 -10.25 33.28 20.84
N ILE A 693 -10.13 32.43 19.82
CA ILE A 693 -8.90 31.70 19.48
C ILE A 693 -8.43 30.85 20.67
N ASP A 694 -9.37 30.18 21.35
CA ASP A 694 -9.08 29.29 22.48
C ASP A 694 -9.03 27.80 22.08
N GLY A 695 -9.22 27.52 20.79
CA GLY A 695 -9.24 26.21 20.17
C GLY A 695 -10.63 25.57 20.16
N THR A 696 -11.68 26.26 20.64
CA THR A 696 -13.03 25.71 20.77
C THR A 696 -14.13 26.72 20.44
N VAL A 697 -15.06 26.35 19.56
CA VAL A 697 -16.26 27.17 19.31
C VAL A 697 -17.26 26.97 20.45
N ASN A 698 -17.38 27.94 21.33
CA ASN A 698 -18.19 27.79 22.54
C ASN A 698 -19.05 29.02 22.84
N PHE A 699 -19.70 28.99 24.01
CA PHE A 699 -20.63 30.05 24.40
C PHE A 699 -19.95 31.42 24.51
N HIS A 700 -18.67 31.47 24.84
CA HIS A 700 -17.93 32.73 24.91
C HIS A 700 -17.75 33.34 23.52
N ASP A 701 -17.47 32.53 22.49
CA ASP A 701 -17.43 32.99 21.10
C ASP A 701 -18.80 33.46 20.62
N TYR A 702 -19.86 32.74 20.98
CA TYR A 702 -21.23 33.17 20.70
C TYR A 702 -21.55 34.52 21.32
N THR A 703 -21.08 34.79 22.54
CA THR A 703 -21.32 36.10 23.18
C THR A 703 -20.65 37.23 22.42
N LEU A 704 -19.49 36.98 21.81
CA LEU A 704 -18.84 37.94 20.92
C LEU A 704 -19.64 38.09 19.64
N LEU A 705 -19.95 37.02 18.92
CA LEU A 705 -20.78 37.07 17.71
C LEU A 705 -22.09 37.86 17.92
N ALA A 706 -22.81 37.54 19.00
CA ALA A 706 -24.06 38.21 19.34
C ALA A 706 -23.89 39.69 19.70
N SER A 707 -22.73 40.09 20.23
CA SER A 707 -22.44 41.49 20.57
C SER A 707 -22.23 42.39 19.34
N TYR A 708 -21.92 41.80 18.19
CA TYR A 708 -21.75 42.51 16.91
C TYR A 708 -22.94 42.33 15.97
N TRP A 709 -23.99 41.61 16.37
CA TRP A 709 -25.18 41.36 15.58
C TRP A 709 -25.82 42.62 14.98
N LEU A 710 -26.08 42.57 13.66
CA LEU A 710 -26.61 43.63 12.80
C LEU A 710 -25.72 44.87 12.66
N ARG A 711 -24.40 44.73 12.80
CA ARG A 711 -23.42 45.77 12.48
C ARG A 711 -22.87 45.66 11.08
#